data_AF-A0AAV1GX56-F1
#
_entry.id   AF-A0AAV1GX56-F1
#
_cell.length_a   1.000
_cell.length_b   1.000
_cell.length_c   1.000
_cell.angle_alpha   90.00
_cell.angle_beta   90.00
_cell.angle_gamma   90.00
#
_symmetry.space_group_name_H-M   'P 1'
#
loop_
_entity.id
_entity.type
_entity.pdbx_description
1 polymer ?
#
loop_
_entity_poly.entity_id
_entity_poly.type
_entity_poly.pdbx_seq_one_letter_code
_entity_poly.pdbx_strand_id
1 'polypeptide(L)'
;MRVRDLIFLTGTVYAFTTVLAVDIYIAELMVESNITLEADTVLSALNKTSDLQVTDNNGDHTVTLMYNELVAECLIFGSDTFCNCSDTYTWSNEVCDTFNCCRDTSCDHNVTFTTPLCVPKAKVVINGSVILSASTWDPSKTTKLQTEFEALNAFEYLNVTGQRLSDSVADFEVVVNVKFLTSKLQTIVTSLENQLGAVLLVDTEGIVTIDAPEAPVCYESTAVLKCTLEEETDNSGWNMSREHERFGLNNGDVVKLDSSCWTDDLKSCVTVTLKEVTGIWAGTYECGFTTGSVRHTARSQLHVALLPDDIILKINPLSVDCSKEKSSETVQITAMILKSKELFEVRCAYRDKTKCDFQSKTEDKDHQLYTFEISVSCTKTTTPHFATVTFKNTKDQEKTAKVDIPVIYDGTTYCLEDVLDGEYWPKTPTDDTVINRTCLEGRTGYKSRTCKGTTWEPVFSYCINAELDKNLNAAENFLKGLGATREGAKNIFEHLKNNSFPSNSNLDYTTADVSASINILETMAKASENIVLHEEVLDDFMSSASSMLDITWSGVNESVSYTMSADYLLSVESLVKHIKINTSTGFSTQNLDLKFCKNSDCNVSVSDINVNLKNNNGLLKTLAVKNLMDRLRNNFDNTERTGLILSATLVNSNESVEIGLNFPRQLQNLSKGICVFWDTTGNVWSKAGCKAKTTKDNRILCVCTHLTAFSVLMAKGDVSNEVLDIITNVGLGVSISSLIIFLVIESVVWSAVVKTNLSLYRHTALVNIAVFLLLADCCFVASASPKDLSETMCLALTVCKHLFFLAMFSWMLCMSVMLVHRLIFVFSPLRKRVFMFLSSIVGYICPILIVGSSYVYCKYTGTDYVKLDTCWLVYDGILEGSIYAFVIPVGTVILTNIFSMVVVIVTLVKSSASEGSKTDDKETIKSILKVVVFLTPVFGVTWVIGFSMFILDDDDPLFEVANYSFTILNSFQVL
;
A
#
# COMPACT_ATOMS: atom_id res chain seq x y z
N MET A 1 -45.22 -20.23 -68.48
CA MET A 1 -45.32 -18.89 -69.11
C MET A 1 -45.75 -17.96 -67.97
N ARG A 2 -44.99 -16.99 -67.44
CA ARG A 2 -43.87 -16.16 -67.87
C ARG A 2 -42.89 -15.98 -66.70
N VAL A 3 -41.62 -15.87 -67.05
CA VAL A 3 -40.47 -15.44 -66.23
C VAL A 3 -40.44 -13.90 -66.14
N ARG A 4 -39.99 -13.34 -65.01
CA ARG A 4 -39.03 -12.22 -65.01
C ARG A 4 -38.35 -12.06 -63.66
N ASP A 5 -37.03 -12.21 -63.69
CA ASP A 5 -36.06 -11.91 -62.65
C ASP A 5 -36.03 -10.43 -62.26
N LEU A 6 -35.65 -10.15 -61.01
CA LEU A 6 -34.67 -9.10 -60.69
C LEU A 6 -34.02 -9.36 -59.31
N ILE A 7 -32.68 -9.40 -59.33
CA ILE A 7 -31.73 -9.42 -58.19
C ILE A 7 -31.41 -7.92 -57.90
N PHE A 8 -31.25 -7.37 -56.69
CA PHE A 8 -30.21 -7.57 -55.66
C PHE A 8 -30.54 -6.64 -54.47
N LEU A 9 -30.30 -7.07 -53.23
CA LEU A 9 -29.77 -6.17 -52.19
C LEU A 9 -29.13 -6.95 -51.04
N THR A 10 -27.92 -6.53 -50.74
CA THR A 10 -27.00 -6.95 -49.68
C THR A 10 -27.63 -6.79 -48.29
N GLY A 11 -27.54 -7.84 -47.48
CA GLY A 11 -27.91 -7.81 -46.06
C GLY A 11 -26.92 -8.66 -45.26
N THR A 12 -26.11 -7.97 -44.46
CA THR A 12 -25.19 -8.49 -43.44
C THR A 12 -25.81 -9.61 -42.61
N VAL A 13 -25.08 -10.73 -42.49
CA VAL A 13 -25.33 -11.76 -41.47
C VAL A 13 -25.06 -11.14 -40.11
N TYR A 14 -26.10 -10.62 -39.48
CA TYR A 14 -26.19 -10.50 -38.03
C TYR A 14 -26.95 -11.73 -37.56
N ALA A 15 -26.22 -12.71 -37.03
CA ALA A 15 -26.80 -13.78 -36.24
C ALA A 15 -27.31 -13.16 -34.94
N PHE A 16 -28.53 -12.63 -34.96
CA PHE A 16 -29.31 -12.53 -33.75
C PHE A 16 -29.89 -13.92 -33.50
N THR A 17 -29.30 -14.64 -32.55
CA THR A 17 -29.99 -15.68 -31.81
C THR A 17 -31.11 -15.01 -31.03
N THR A 18 -32.23 -14.71 -31.70
CA THR A 18 -33.50 -14.53 -31.00
C THR A 18 -33.88 -15.90 -30.51
N VAL A 19 -33.58 -16.18 -29.24
CA VAL A 19 -34.25 -17.22 -28.48
C VAL A 19 -35.72 -16.86 -28.55
N LEU A 20 -36.47 -17.51 -29.45
CA LEU A 20 -37.92 -17.54 -29.36
C LEU A 20 -38.20 -18.28 -28.05
N ALA A 21 -38.56 -17.54 -27.01
CA ALA A 21 -39.25 -18.11 -25.87
C ALA A 21 -40.53 -18.74 -26.45
N VAL A 22 -40.49 -20.05 -26.66
CA VAL A 22 -41.71 -20.82 -26.91
C VAL A 22 -42.31 -20.98 -25.52
N ASP A 23 -43.30 -20.15 -25.22
CA ASP A 23 -44.07 -20.31 -23.99
C ASP A 23 -44.82 -21.65 -24.10
N ILE A 24 -44.36 -22.63 -23.32
CA ILE A 24 -45.00 -23.95 -23.24
C ILE A 24 -46.13 -23.81 -22.22
N TYR A 25 -47.38 -23.87 -22.69
CA TYR A 25 -48.56 -23.83 -21.83
C TYR A 25 -49.06 -25.26 -21.59
N ILE A 26 -49.23 -25.60 -20.32
CA ILE A 26 -49.82 -26.87 -19.88
C ILE A 26 -51.28 -26.58 -19.49
N ALA A 27 -52.22 -27.38 -20.00
CA ALA A 27 -53.64 -27.26 -19.67
C ALA A 27 -54.19 -28.63 -19.27
N GLU A 28 -54.94 -28.67 -18.17
CA GLU A 28 -55.66 -29.86 -17.70
C GLU A 28 -57.09 -29.84 -18.26
N LEU A 29 -57.50 -30.92 -18.91
CA LEU A 29 -58.85 -31.07 -19.47
C LEU A 29 -59.61 -32.14 -18.68
N MET A 30 -60.62 -31.70 -17.95
CA MET A 30 -61.56 -32.59 -17.27
C MET A 30 -62.74 -32.94 -18.18
N VAL A 31 -63.03 -34.22 -18.33
CA VAL A 31 -64.15 -34.71 -19.16
C VAL A 31 -65.11 -35.53 -18.29
N GLU A 32 -66.28 -34.96 -17.98
CA GLU A 32 -67.36 -35.62 -17.27
C GLU A 32 -68.36 -36.25 -18.28
N SER A 33 -68.75 -37.50 -18.07
CA SER A 33 -69.65 -38.22 -18.97
C SER A 33 -70.66 -39.10 -18.21
N ASN A 34 -71.89 -39.15 -18.71
CA ASN A 34 -72.97 -40.01 -18.19
C ASN A 34 -72.86 -41.49 -18.65
N ILE A 35 -71.90 -41.81 -19.50
CA ILE A 35 -71.49 -43.17 -19.87
C ILE A 35 -70.01 -43.35 -19.52
N THR A 36 -69.60 -44.56 -19.12
CA THR A 36 -68.19 -44.88 -18.89
C THR A 36 -67.40 -44.64 -20.18
N LEU A 37 -66.62 -43.57 -20.20
CA LEU A 37 -65.69 -43.24 -21.27
C LEU A 37 -64.30 -43.63 -20.82
N GLU A 38 -63.64 -44.51 -21.56
CA GLU A 38 -62.23 -44.81 -21.33
C GLU A 38 -61.39 -43.61 -21.75
N ALA A 39 -60.46 -43.18 -20.89
CA ALA A 39 -59.63 -42.00 -21.12
C ALA A 39 -58.81 -42.10 -22.43
N ASP A 40 -58.38 -43.30 -22.81
CA ASP A 40 -57.70 -43.59 -24.08
C ASP A 40 -58.50 -43.18 -25.32
N THR A 41 -59.83 -43.26 -25.25
CA THR A 41 -60.72 -42.87 -26.35
C THR A 41 -60.71 -41.35 -26.56
N VAL A 42 -60.65 -40.58 -25.47
CA VAL A 42 -60.58 -39.11 -25.49
C VAL A 42 -59.22 -38.64 -25.99
N LEU A 43 -58.12 -39.21 -25.47
CA LEU A 43 -56.75 -38.91 -25.90
C LEU A 43 -56.55 -39.22 -27.40
N SER A 44 -57.08 -40.35 -27.87
CA SER A 44 -57.05 -40.72 -29.29
C SER A 44 -57.84 -39.78 -30.19
N ALA A 45 -58.89 -39.13 -29.67
CA ALA A 45 -59.63 -38.11 -30.40
C ALA A 45 -58.87 -36.77 -30.46
N LEU A 46 -58.23 -36.36 -29.37
CA LEU A 46 -57.41 -35.14 -29.30
C LEU A 46 -56.14 -35.22 -30.15
N ASN A 47 -55.51 -36.39 -30.24
CA ASN A 47 -54.35 -36.64 -31.12
C ASN A 47 -54.66 -36.44 -32.62
N LYS A 48 -55.94 -36.42 -33.03
CA LYS A 48 -56.33 -36.15 -34.42
C LYS A 48 -56.46 -34.66 -34.72
N THR A 49 -56.48 -33.80 -33.70
CA THR A 49 -56.55 -32.33 -33.81
C THR A 49 -55.14 -31.76 -33.58
N SER A 50 -54.42 -31.47 -34.66
CA SER A 50 -53.08 -30.87 -34.58
C SER A 50 -53.12 -29.41 -34.12
N ASP A 51 -54.15 -28.67 -34.54
CA ASP A 51 -54.27 -27.24 -34.33
C ASP A 51 -55.64 -26.88 -33.75
N LEU A 52 -55.66 -26.23 -32.59
CA LEU A 52 -56.82 -25.71 -31.89
C LEU A 52 -56.93 -24.21 -32.17
N GLN A 53 -58.14 -23.73 -32.51
CA GLN A 53 -58.39 -22.30 -32.64
C GLN A 53 -58.91 -21.76 -31.30
N VAL A 54 -58.21 -20.80 -30.72
CA VAL A 54 -58.53 -20.17 -29.44
C VAL A 54 -58.75 -18.69 -29.67
N THR A 55 -59.95 -18.20 -29.41
CA THR A 55 -60.29 -16.78 -29.53
C THR A 55 -60.15 -16.10 -28.17
N ASP A 56 -59.36 -15.04 -28.08
CA ASP A 56 -59.31 -14.14 -26.93
C ASP A 56 -59.82 -12.74 -27.29
N ASN A 57 -59.76 -11.79 -26.34
CA ASN A 57 -60.16 -10.40 -26.58
C ASN A 57 -59.28 -9.68 -27.63
N ASN A 58 -58.15 -10.27 -28.04
CA ASN A 58 -57.18 -9.74 -28.99
C ASN A 58 -57.22 -10.44 -30.37
N GLY A 59 -57.97 -11.54 -30.55
CA GLY A 59 -58.18 -12.21 -31.84
C GLY A 59 -58.23 -13.74 -31.78
N ASP A 60 -58.24 -14.37 -32.96
CA ASP A 60 -58.14 -15.83 -33.11
C ASP A 60 -56.66 -16.25 -33.14
N HIS A 61 -56.27 -17.12 -32.21
CA HIS A 61 -54.94 -17.71 -32.10
C HIS A 61 -55.00 -19.18 -32.46
N THR A 62 -53.99 -19.67 -33.19
CA THR A 62 -53.84 -21.09 -33.49
C THR A 62 -52.85 -21.72 -32.51
N VAL A 63 -53.33 -22.66 -31.71
CA VAL A 63 -52.55 -23.41 -30.70
C VAL A 63 -52.29 -24.82 -31.23
N THR A 64 -51.03 -25.17 -31.45
CA THR A 64 -50.65 -26.50 -31.91
C THR A 64 -50.43 -27.42 -30.71
N LEU A 65 -51.12 -28.57 -30.67
CA LEU A 65 -50.96 -29.56 -29.62
C LEU A 65 -49.69 -30.39 -29.89
N MET A 66 -48.66 -30.21 -29.06
CA MET A 66 -47.37 -30.91 -29.22
C MET A 66 -47.41 -32.36 -28.70
N TYR A 67 -48.07 -32.59 -27.56
CA TYR A 67 -48.26 -33.90 -26.96
C TYR A 67 -49.48 -33.90 -26.02
N ASN A 68 -50.01 -35.09 -25.70
CA ASN A 68 -50.98 -35.30 -24.64
C ASN A 68 -50.63 -36.57 -23.84
N GLU A 69 -51.03 -36.60 -22.58
CA GLU A 69 -50.75 -37.71 -21.65
C GLU A 69 -51.93 -37.87 -20.69
N LEU A 70 -52.23 -39.11 -20.29
CA LEU A 70 -53.21 -39.37 -19.22
C LEU A 70 -52.58 -39.04 -17.88
N VAL A 71 -53.14 -38.05 -17.16
CA VAL A 71 -52.63 -37.62 -15.85
C VAL A 71 -53.31 -38.41 -14.71
N ALA A 72 -54.64 -38.53 -14.77
CA ALA A 72 -55.46 -39.18 -13.76
C ALA A 72 -56.75 -39.77 -14.36
N GLU A 73 -57.29 -40.80 -13.72
CA GLU A 73 -58.60 -41.38 -14.05
C GLU A 73 -59.47 -41.49 -12.79
N CYS A 74 -60.72 -41.06 -12.89
CA CYS A 74 -61.69 -41.08 -11.80
C CYS A 74 -62.96 -41.85 -12.19
N LEU A 75 -63.31 -42.87 -11.40
CA LEU A 75 -64.54 -43.64 -11.53
C LEU A 75 -65.52 -43.22 -10.44
N ILE A 76 -66.69 -42.72 -10.82
CA ILE A 76 -67.74 -42.26 -9.90
C ILE A 76 -68.94 -43.20 -9.99
N PHE A 77 -69.23 -43.92 -8.91
CA PHE A 77 -70.37 -44.83 -8.79
C PHE A 77 -71.32 -44.36 -7.67
N GLY A 78 -72.30 -43.54 -8.00
CA GLY A 78 -73.27 -43.03 -7.03
C GLY A 78 -72.61 -42.05 -6.03
N SER A 79 -72.46 -42.46 -4.77
CA SER A 79 -71.73 -41.69 -3.74
C SER A 79 -70.25 -42.06 -3.63
N ASP A 80 -69.84 -43.18 -4.24
CA ASP A 80 -68.49 -43.72 -4.11
C ASP A 80 -67.64 -43.25 -5.29
N THR A 81 -66.45 -42.72 -5.00
CA THR A 81 -65.52 -42.18 -5.99
C THR A 81 -64.18 -42.86 -5.86
N PHE A 82 -63.64 -43.41 -6.94
CA PHE A 82 -62.32 -44.03 -6.98
C PHE A 82 -61.47 -43.32 -8.04
N CYS A 83 -60.53 -42.49 -7.59
CA CYS A 83 -59.60 -41.82 -8.48
C CYS A 83 -58.21 -42.43 -8.37
N ASN A 84 -57.47 -42.50 -9.48
CA ASN A 84 -56.08 -42.96 -9.52
C ASN A 84 -55.23 -42.07 -10.45
N CYS A 85 -53.98 -41.81 -10.08
CA CYS A 85 -53.00 -41.17 -10.95
C CYS A 85 -52.35 -42.21 -11.88
N SER A 86 -51.89 -41.78 -13.05
CA SER A 86 -51.06 -42.61 -13.94
C SER A 86 -49.68 -42.89 -13.35
N ASP A 87 -48.98 -43.92 -13.83
CA ASP A 87 -47.70 -44.42 -13.25
C ASP A 87 -46.59 -43.35 -13.09
N THR A 88 -46.52 -42.38 -14.01
CA THR A 88 -45.56 -41.26 -14.04
C THR A 88 -45.98 -40.06 -13.19
N TYR A 89 -47.19 -40.10 -12.61
CA TYR A 89 -47.80 -39.04 -11.83
C TYR A 89 -48.08 -39.50 -10.40
N THR A 90 -48.22 -38.54 -9.48
CA THR A 90 -48.62 -38.76 -8.09
C THR A 90 -49.64 -37.71 -7.70
N TRP A 91 -50.39 -37.92 -6.62
CA TRP A 91 -51.34 -36.94 -6.09
C TRP A 91 -50.65 -35.59 -5.85
N SER A 92 -51.34 -34.48 -6.16
CA SER A 92 -50.84 -33.15 -5.81
C SER A 92 -50.84 -32.93 -4.29
N ASN A 93 -50.04 -31.97 -3.82
CA ASN A 93 -49.99 -31.66 -2.39
C ASN A 93 -51.36 -31.19 -1.86
N GLU A 94 -52.15 -30.48 -2.67
CA GLU A 94 -53.49 -30.04 -2.30
C GLU A 94 -54.45 -31.21 -2.08
N VAL A 95 -54.38 -32.24 -2.93
CA VAL A 95 -55.19 -33.47 -2.76
C VAL A 95 -54.78 -34.23 -1.50
N CYS A 96 -53.46 -34.40 -1.29
CA CYS A 96 -52.95 -35.06 -0.10
C CYS A 96 -53.34 -34.31 1.19
N ASP A 97 -53.16 -32.98 1.24
CA ASP A 97 -53.43 -32.18 2.44
C ASP A 97 -54.92 -32.07 2.78
N THR A 98 -55.79 -32.07 1.77
CA THR A 98 -57.25 -31.90 1.96
C THR A 98 -57.98 -33.22 2.19
N PHE A 99 -57.59 -34.27 1.46
CA PHE A 99 -58.32 -35.55 1.43
C PHE A 99 -57.53 -36.74 1.98
N ASN A 100 -56.29 -36.52 2.45
CA ASN A 100 -55.40 -37.56 3.00
C ASN A 100 -55.02 -38.66 1.99
N CYS A 101 -55.13 -38.36 0.69
CA CYS A 101 -54.72 -39.23 -0.40
C CYS A 101 -53.27 -38.91 -0.82
N CYS A 102 -52.31 -39.50 -0.11
CA CYS A 102 -50.89 -39.12 -0.19
C CYS A 102 -49.96 -40.22 -0.74
N ARG A 103 -50.50 -41.38 -1.13
CA ARG A 103 -49.73 -42.53 -1.65
C ARG A 103 -50.23 -42.90 -3.05
N ASP A 104 -49.46 -43.71 -3.78
CA ASP A 104 -49.80 -44.28 -5.11
C ASP A 104 -50.95 -45.32 -5.03
N THR A 105 -51.94 -45.09 -4.17
CA THR A 105 -53.15 -45.89 -4.01
C THR A 105 -54.37 -45.08 -4.45
N SER A 106 -55.43 -45.79 -4.85
CA SER A 106 -56.69 -45.16 -5.22
C SER A 106 -57.23 -44.28 -4.09
N CYS A 107 -57.72 -43.09 -4.44
CA CYS A 107 -58.35 -42.16 -3.52
C CYS A 107 -59.87 -42.39 -3.53
N ASP A 108 -60.44 -42.67 -2.36
CA ASP A 108 -61.87 -42.98 -2.19
C ASP A 108 -62.73 -41.71 -1.98
N HIS A 109 -62.12 -40.52 -2.09
CA HIS A 109 -62.77 -39.21 -1.92
C HIS A 109 -63.01 -38.52 -3.26
N ASN A 110 -64.03 -37.67 -3.33
CA ASN A 110 -64.30 -36.88 -4.52
C ASN A 110 -63.30 -35.72 -4.64
N VAL A 111 -62.19 -35.99 -5.31
CA VAL A 111 -61.07 -35.07 -5.53
C VAL A 111 -61.16 -34.28 -6.83
N THR A 112 -62.20 -34.51 -7.64
CA THR A 112 -62.32 -33.98 -9.01
C THR A 112 -62.28 -32.45 -9.08
N PHE A 113 -62.56 -31.72 -8.01
CA PHE A 113 -62.57 -30.26 -8.02
C PHE A 113 -61.20 -29.60 -7.78
N THR A 114 -60.15 -30.40 -7.54
CA THR A 114 -58.80 -29.90 -7.27
C THR A 114 -57.95 -29.89 -8.54
N THR A 115 -57.29 -28.76 -8.84
CA THR A 115 -56.43 -28.58 -10.02
C THR A 115 -55.09 -27.96 -9.61
N PRO A 116 -53.94 -28.61 -9.88
CA PRO A 116 -53.80 -29.91 -10.55
C PRO A 116 -54.19 -31.09 -9.66
N LEU A 117 -54.81 -32.11 -10.23
CA LEU A 117 -55.22 -33.32 -9.50
C LEU A 117 -54.02 -34.23 -9.18
N CYS A 118 -53.24 -34.55 -10.21
CA CYS A 118 -51.97 -35.27 -10.09
C CYS A 118 -50.86 -34.43 -10.72
N VAL A 119 -49.65 -34.54 -10.16
CA VAL A 119 -48.45 -33.85 -10.61
C VAL A 119 -47.41 -34.87 -11.08
N PRO A 120 -46.54 -34.52 -12.04
CA PRO A 120 -45.46 -35.41 -12.46
C PRO A 120 -44.58 -35.81 -11.27
N LYS A 121 -44.19 -37.08 -11.20
CA LYS A 121 -43.28 -37.56 -10.16
C LYS A 121 -41.96 -36.81 -10.23
N ALA A 122 -41.62 -36.13 -9.14
CA ALA A 122 -40.37 -35.41 -8.97
C ALA A 122 -39.61 -36.03 -7.80
N LYS A 123 -38.54 -36.77 -8.08
CA LYS A 123 -37.76 -37.42 -7.03
C LYS A 123 -37.04 -36.37 -6.19
N VAL A 124 -37.40 -36.31 -4.91
CA VAL A 124 -36.76 -35.48 -3.89
C VAL A 124 -36.13 -36.40 -2.85
N VAL A 125 -34.84 -36.23 -2.65
CA VAL A 125 -34.07 -36.97 -1.63
C VAL A 125 -33.82 -36.03 -0.46
N ILE A 126 -34.15 -36.47 0.75
CA ILE A 126 -33.96 -35.74 1.99
C ILE A 126 -32.90 -36.48 2.79
N ASN A 127 -31.71 -35.92 2.86
CA ASN A 127 -30.60 -36.43 3.65
C ASN A 127 -30.55 -35.67 4.98
N GLY A 128 -30.40 -36.36 6.09
CA GLY A 128 -30.27 -35.68 7.37
C GLY A 128 -29.49 -36.42 8.43
N SER A 129 -29.09 -35.70 9.46
CA SER A 129 -28.40 -36.23 10.62
C SER A 129 -29.12 -35.80 11.89
N VAL A 130 -29.35 -36.75 12.80
CA VAL A 130 -29.93 -36.51 14.11
C VAL A 130 -28.83 -36.52 15.16
N ILE A 131 -28.66 -35.41 15.88
CA ILE A 131 -27.64 -35.26 16.94
C ILE A 131 -28.32 -35.26 18.30
N LEU A 132 -28.13 -36.34 19.05
CA LEU A 132 -28.69 -36.55 20.39
C LEU A 132 -27.80 -35.90 21.45
N SER A 133 -28.42 -35.20 22.40
CA SER A 133 -27.71 -34.44 23.44
C SER A 133 -27.20 -35.30 24.61
N ALA A 134 -27.81 -36.47 24.89
CA ALA A 134 -27.39 -37.34 26.01
C ALA A 134 -27.80 -38.83 25.89
N SER A 135 -28.37 -39.29 24.76
CA SER A 135 -28.93 -40.65 24.62
C SER A 135 -28.36 -41.43 23.43
N THR A 136 -28.45 -42.76 23.47
CA THR A 136 -28.05 -43.64 22.38
C THR A 136 -29.17 -43.82 21.36
N TRP A 137 -28.82 -44.09 20.11
CA TRP A 137 -29.80 -44.45 19.08
C TRP A 137 -30.50 -45.78 19.39
N ASP A 138 -31.83 -45.84 19.23
CA ASP A 138 -32.62 -47.07 19.43
C ASP A 138 -33.77 -47.18 18.40
N PRO A 139 -34.30 -48.39 18.14
CA PRO A 139 -35.32 -48.61 17.11
C PRO A 139 -36.60 -47.79 17.28
N SER A 140 -36.98 -47.39 18.51
CA SER A 140 -38.18 -46.57 18.73
C SER A 140 -38.02 -45.16 18.14
N LYS A 141 -36.78 -44.63 18.08
CA LYS A 141 -36.47 -43.36 17.42
C LYS A 141 -36.61 -43.47 15.90
N THR A 142 -36.19 -44.59 15.31
CA THR A 142 -36.41 -44.88 13.88
C THR A 142 -37.91 -44.93 13.54
N THR A 143 -38.73 -45.55 14.39
CA THR A 143 -40.19 -45.58 14.18
C THR A 143 -40.81 -44.18 14.26
N LYS A 144 -40.34 -43.33 15.17
CA LYS A 144 -40.80 -41.92 15.26
C LYS A 144 -40.44 -41.13 14.00
N LEU A 145 -39.21 -41.25 13.51
CA LEU A 145 -38.78 -40.65 12.24
C LEU A 145 -39.65 -41.10 11.07
N GLN A 146 -39.88 -42.41 10.95
CA GLN A 146 -40.72 -42.96 9.91
C GLN A 146 -42.14 -42.40 9.97
N THR A 147 -42.74 -42.35 11.17
CA THR A 147 -44.12 -41.88 11.35
C THR A 147 -44.29 -40.42 10.93
N GLU A 148 -43.34 -39.55 11.27
CA GLU A 148 -43.43 -38.12 10.91
C GLU A 148 -43.14 -37.87 9.42
N PHE A 149 -42.18 -38.58 8.82
CA PHE A 149 -41.89 -38.44 7.39
C PHE A 149 -42.94 -39.08 6.48
N GLU A 150 -43.68 -40.09 6.95
CA GLU A 150 -44.85 -40.65 6.24
C GLU A 150 -45.99 -39.62 6.05
N ALA A 151 -45.97 -38.49 6.75
CA ALA A 151 -46.90 -37.37 6.54
C ALA A 151 -46.57 -36.54 5.27
N LEU A 152 -45.39 -36.75 4.66
CA LEU A 152 -45.08 -36.17 3.36
C LEU A 152 -45.83 -36.91 2.26
N ASN A 153 -46.29 -36.13 1.27
CA ASN A 153 -46.93 -36.68 0.09
C ASN A 153 -45.93 -37.51 -0.72
N ALA A 154 -46.41 -38.57 -1.36
CA ALA A 154 -45.63 -39.47 -2.20
C ALA A 154 -44.38 -40.05 -1.50
N PHE A 155 -44.47 -40.33 -0.20
CA PHE A 155 -43.40 -40.98 0.56
C PHE A 155 -43.10 -42.38 0.03
N GLU A 156 -41.83 -42.64 -0.31
CA GLU A 156 -41.38 -43.92 -0.85
C GLU A 156 -40.74 -44.78 0.24
N TYR A 157 -39.69 -44.27 0.89
CA TYR A 157 -39.01 -44.98 1.99
C TYR A 157 -38.20 -44.04 2.89
N LEU A 158 -37.88 -44.55 4.08
CA LEU A 158 -36.87 -44.02 5.00
C LEU A 158 -35.81 -45.10 5.22
N ASN A 159 -34.55 -44.73 5.03
CA ASN A 159 -33.39 -45.56 5.38
C ASN A 159 -32.56 -44.85 6.44
N VAL A 160 -32.21 -45.54 7.52
CA VAL A 160 -31.36 -45.00 8.58
C VAL A 160 -30.02 -45.72 8.55
N THR A 161 -28.98 -45.00 8.14
CA THR A 161 -27.59 -45.45 8.15
C THR A 161 -26.95 -45.23 9.51
N GLY A 162 -26.27 -46.26 10.03
CA GLY A 162 -25.82 -46.35 11.42
C GLY A 162 -24.80 -45.30 11.92
N GLN A 163 -24.54 -45.38 13.23
CA GLN A 163 -23.91 -44.38 14.11
C GLN A 163 -22.51 -43.91 13.68
N ARG A 164 -22.26 -42.59 13.71
CA ARG A 164 -20.92 -41.99 13.54
C ARG A 164 -20.26 -41.66 14.90
N LEU A 165 -19.10 -42.26 15.18
CA LEU A 165 -18.02 -41.86 16.14
C LEU A 165 -18.34 -41.50 17.61
N SER A 166 -19.61 -41.51 18.02
CA SER A 166 -20.10 -41.68 19.39
C SER A 166 -21.59 -41.99 19.24
N ASP A 167 -22.18 -42.91 20.02
CA ASP A 167 -23.55 -43.45 19.86
C ASP A 167 -24.73 -42.42 19.84
N SER A 168 -24.44 -41.13 19.74
CA SER A 168 -25.33 -39.97 19.75
C SER A 168 -25.73 -39.42 18.36
N VAL A 169 -25.10 -39.82 17.25
CA VAL A 169 -25.46 -39.32 15.90
C VAL A 169 -25.95 -40.45 15.00
N ALA A 170 -27.07 -40.23 14.29
CA ALA A 170 -27.57 -41.15 13.27
C ALA A 170 -27.93 -40.42 11.98
N ASP A 171 -27.49 -40.96 10.85
CA ASP A 171 -27.74 -40.41 9.51
C ASP A 171 -28.96 -41.11 8.89
N PHE A 172 -29.78 -40.38 8.17
CA PHE A 172 -30.94 -40.92 7.48
C PHE A 172 -31.13 -40.33 6.09
N GLU A 173 -31.78 -41.12 5.23
CA GLU A 173 -32.19 -40.75 3.89
C GLU A 173 -33.69 -41.04 3.77
N VAL A 174 -34.47 -40.04 3.35
CA VAL A 174 -35.88 -40.17 2.99
C VAL A 174 -36.02 -39.85 1.52
N VAL A 175 -36.79 -40.68 0.79
CA VAL A 175 -37.14 -40.41 -0.60
C VAL A 175 -38.63 -40.17 -0.72
N VAL A 176 -38.98 -39.07 -1.39
CA VAL A 176 -40.36 -38.76 -1.77
C VAL A 176 -40.41 -38.42 -3.26
N ASN A 177 -41.54 -38.67 -3.91
CA ASN A 177 -41.69 -38.52 -5.36
C ASN A 177 -42.48 -37.25 -5.77
N VAL A 178 -42.53 -36.24 -4.90
CA VAL A 178 -43.19 -34.96 -5.18
C VAL A 178 -42.42 -33.80 -4.54
N LYS A 179 -42.38 -32.65 -5.21
CA LYS A 179 -41.92 -31.39 -4.59
C LYS A 179 -42.96 -30.96 -3.54
N PHE A 180 -42.51 -30.45 -2.41
CA PHE A 180 -43.37 -30.02 -1.30
C PHE A 180 -42.92 -28.65 -0.78
N LEU A 181 -43.81 -27.96 -0.06
CA LEU A 181 -43.50 -26.67 0.54
C LEU A 181 -42.47 -26.80 1.65
N THR A 182 -41.48 -25.91 1.69
CA THR A 182 -40.43 -25.91 2.73
C THR A 182 -41.02 -25.81 4.14
N SER A 183 -42.12 -25.08 4.31
CA SER A 183 -42.84 -24.94 5.59
C SER A 183 -43.36 -26.27 6.16
N LYS A 184 -43.78 -27.20 5.29
CA LYS A 184 -44.27 -28.52 5.71
C LYS A 184 -43.13 -29.38 6.25
N LEU A 185 -41.99 -29.39 5.57
CA LEU A 185 -40.78 -30.09 6.06
C LEU A 185 -40.23 -29.45 7.34
N GLN A 186 -40.22 -28.12 7.44
CA GLN A 186 -39.80 -27.42 8.67
C GLN A 186 -40.66 -27.82 9.87
N THR A 187 -41.97 -27.98 9.68
CA THR A 187 -42.91 -28.42 10.74
C THR A 187 -42.57 -29.84 11.21
N ILE A 188 -42.28 -30.75 10.28
CA ILE A 188 -41.85 -32.12 10.58
C ILE A 188 -40.53 -32.13 11.35
N VAL A 189 -39.54 -31.33 10.91
CA VAL A 189 -38.24 -31.22 11.59
C VAL A 189 -38.41 -30.71 13.02
N THR A 190 -39.16 -29.62 13.22
CA THR A 190 -39.41 -29.07 14.56
C THR A 190 -40.20 -30.02 15.47
N SER A 191 -41.14 -30.80 14.91
CA SER A 191 -41.84 -31.87 15.65
C SER A 191 -40.84 -32.94 16.12
N LEU A 192 -39.97 -33.41 15.22
CA LEU A 192 -38.97 -34.43 15.51
C LEU A 192 -37.93 -33.97 16.54
N GLU A 193 -37.43 -32.73 16.44
CA GLU A 193 -36.50 -32.17 17.43
C GLU A 193 -37.09 -32.18 18.84
N ASN A 194 -38.36 -31.79 18.97
CA ASN A 194 -39.08 -31.82 20.25
C ASN A 194 -39.32 -33.25 20.77
N GLN A 195 -39.70 -34.18 19.89
CA GLN A 195 -39.99 -35.57 20.27
C GLN A 195 -38.74 -36.39 20.62
N LEU A 196 -37.59 -36.02 20.06
CA LEU A 196 -36.31 -36.72 20.23
C LEU A 196 -35.35 -36.01 21.21
N GLY A 197 -35.59 -34.74 21.54
CA GLY A 197 -34.65 -33.93 22.33
C GLY A 197 -33.29 -33.77 21.64
N ALA A 198 -33.34 -33.58 20.31
CA ALA A 198 -32.20 -33.66 19.41
C ALA A 198 -32.15 -32.42 18.50
N VAL A 199 -31.00 -32.20 17.86
CA VAL A 199 -30.87 -31.25 16.75
C VAL A 199 -30.91 -32.04 15.44
N LEU A 200 -31.76 -31.62 14.50
CA LEU A 200 -31.82 -32.21 13.16
C LEU A 200 -31.18 -31.27 12.15
N LEU A 201 -30.27 -31.81 11.33
CA LEU A 201 -29.75 -31.14 10.15
C LEU A 201 -30.31 -31.85 8.93
N VAL A 202 -30.99 -31.13 8.05
CA VAL A 202 -31.69 -31.71 6.90
C VAL A 202 -31.35 -30.96 5.62
N ASP A 203 -30.78 -31.71 4.68
CA ASP A 203 -30.50 -31.29 3.31
C ASP A 203 -31.46 -32.00 2.35
N THR A 204 -31.94 -31.28 1.34
CA THR A 204 -32.75 -31.90 0.27
C THR A 204 -32.07 -31.74 -1.09
N GLU A 205 -32.27 -32.71 -1.97
CA GLU A 205 -31.87 -32.70 -3.37
C GLU A 205 -33.12 -32.91 -4.25
N GLY A 206 -33.24 -32.19 -5.37
CA GLY A 206 -34.37 -32.31 -6.32
C GLY A 206 -35.45 -31.20 -6.26
N ILE A 207 -35.42 -30.34 -5.24
CA ILE A 207 -36.30 -29.16 -5.16
C ILE A 207 -35.70 -27.96 -5.90
N VAL A 208 -34.40 -27.74 -5.73
CA VAL A 208 -33.65 -26.63 -6.35
C VAL A 208 -33.22 -27.01 -7.76
N THR A 209 -33.26 -26.04 -8.68
CA THR A 209 -32.81 -26.23 -10.06
C THR A 209 -31.52 -25.45 -10.31
N ILE A 210 -30.60 -26.07 -11.03
CA ILE A 210 -29.32 -25.47 -11.44
C ILE A 210 -29.21 -25.50 -12.97
N ASP A 211 -29.03 -24.33 -13.57
CA ASP A 211 -28.73 -24.14 -14.99
C ASP A 211 -27.23 -23.88 -15.14
N ALA A 212 -26.55 -24.75 -15.88
CA ALA A 212 -25.10 -24.72 -16.06
C ALA A 212 -24.72 -25.16 -17.48
N PRO A 213 -23.56 -24.74 -18.02
CA PRO A 213 -23.13 -25.11 -19.36
C PRO A 213 -22.96 -26.62 -19.52
N GLU A 214 -23.67 -27.22 -20.48
CA GLU A 214 -23.54 -28.67 -20.78
C GLU A 214 -22.22 -29.00 -21.50
N ALA A 215 -21.68 -28.06 -22.28
CA ALA A 215 -20.45 -28.24 -23.02
C ALA A 215 -19.24 -27.65 -22.27
N PRO A 216 -18.02 -28.20 -22.45
CA PRO A 216 -16.82 -27.62 -21.86
C PRO A 216 -16.62 -26.17 -22.29
N VAL A 217 -16.44 -25.27 -21.31
CA VAL A 217 -16.14 -23.86 -21.54
C VAL A 217 -14.67 -23.67 -21.93
N CYS A 218 -14.38 -22.61 -22.69
CA CYS A 218 -13.02 -22.29 -23.09
C CYS A 218 -12.18 -21.81 -21.90
N TYR A 219 -10.88 -22.08 -21.91
CA TYR A 219 -9.94 -21.52 -20.93
C TYR A 219 -9.93 -19.98 -21.00
N GLU A 220 -9.85 -19.31 -19.86
CA GLU A 220 -9.94 -17.85 -19.70
C GLU A 220 -11.25 -17.22 -20.21
N SER A 221 -12.29 -18.02 -20.46
CA SER A 221 -13.62 -17.50 -20.81
C SER A 221 -14.47 -17.22 -19.57
N THR A 222 -15.69 -16.68 -19.77
CA THR A 222 -16.65 -16.47 -18.68
C THR A 222 -17.65 -17.61 -18.64
N ALA A 223 -17.86 -18.21 -17.47
CA ALA A 223 -18.89 -19.20 -17.22
C ALA A 223 -19.95 -18.63 -16.27
N VAL A 224 -21.22 -18.97 -16.52
CA VAL A 224 -22.35 -18.54 -15.69
C VAL A 224 -23.12 -19.78 -15.26
N LEU A 225 -23.39 -19.91 -13.97
CA LEU A 225 -24.28 -20.93 -13.43
C LEU A 225 -25.38 -20.22 -12.63
N LYS A 226 -26.64 -20.59 -12.90
CA LYS A 226 -27.81 -19.98 -12.27
C LYS A 226 -28.52 -21.02 -11.42
N CYS A 227 -28.78 -20.68 -10.17
CA CYS A 227 -29.52 -21.53 -9.25
C CYS A 227 -30.82 -20.86 -8.85
N THR A 228 -31.92 -21.61 -8.86
CA THR A 228 -33.29 -21.07 -8.71
C THR A 228 -34.17 -21.92 -7.82
N LEU A 229 -35.05 -21.25 -7.08
CA LEU A 229 -36.06 -21.83 -6.22
C LEU A 229 -37.35 -20.98 -6.27
N GLU A 230 -38.50 -21.66 -6.29
CA GLU A 230 -39.84 -21.07 -6.40
C GLU A 230 -40.34 -20.41 -5.08
N GLU A 231 -39.61 -20.59 -3.97
CA GLU A 231 -39.94 -20.10 -2.63
C GLU A 231 -38.99 -18.99 -2.15
N GLU A 232 -39.45 -18.11 -1.24
CA GLU A 232 -38.59 -17.14 -0.55
C GLU A 232 -37.71 -17.85 0.50
N THR A 233 -36.45 -17.43 0.60
CA THR A 233 -35.49 -18.05 1.54
C THR A 233 -34.68 -17.02 2.30
N ASP A 234 -34.17 -17.42 3.46
CA ASP A 234 -33.42 -16.54 4.35
C ASP A 234 -32.01 -16.27 3.82
N ASN A 235 -31.37 -17.31 3.26
CA ASN A 235 -29.97 -17.23 2.83
C ASN A 235 -29.71 -18.17 1.64
N SER A 236 -28.74 -17.81 0.81
CA SER A 236 -28.30 -18.61 -0.33
C SER A 236 -26.78 -18.62 -0.45
N GLY A 237 -26.23 -19.62 -1.13
CA GLY A 237 -24.79 -19.72 -1.32
C GLY A 237 -24.38 -20.75 -2.35
N TRP A 238 -23.11 -20.65 -2.75
CA TRP A 238 -22.46 -21.57 -3.67
C TRP A 238 -21.24 -22.20 -3.02
N ASN A 239 -21.06 -23.49 -3.25
CA ASN A 239 -19.85 -24.23 -2.92
C ASN A 239 -19.30 -24.89 -4.18
N MET A 240 -17.99 -25.04 -4.25
CA MET A 240 -17.31 -25.79 -5.28
C MET A 240 -16.54 -26.93 -4.62
N SER A 241 -16.57 -28.13 -5.20
CA SER A 241 -15.79 -29.28 -4.76
C SER A 241 -14.95 -29.91 -5.87
N ARG A 242 -13.80 -30.45 -5.45
CA ARG A 242 -12.85 -31.26 -6.23
C ARG A 242 -12.60 -32.57 -5.49
N GLU A 243 -11.87 -33.51 -6.10
CA GLU A 243 -11.78 -34.93 -5.66
C GLU A 243 -11.54 -35.14 -4.14
N HIS A 244 -11.01 -34.17 -3.37
CA HIS A 244 -11.00 -34.18 -1.89
C HIS A 244 -11.10 -32.78 -1.22
N GLU A 245 -11.54 -31.75 -1.94
CA GLU A 245 -11.56 -30.37 -1.43
C GLU A 245 -12.95 -29.76 -1.62
N ARG A 246 -13.38 -28.90 -0.68
CA ARG A 246 -14.64 -28.16 -0.78
C ARG A 246 -14.41 -26.72 -0.35
N PHE A 247 -14.81 -25.79 -1.21
CA PHE A 247 -14.61 -24.36 -1.04
C PHE A 247 -15.96 -23.64 -1.09
N GLY A 248 -16.17 -22.69 -0.18
CA GLY A 248 -17.26 -21.72 -0.32
C GLY A 248 -16.88 -20.68 -1.37
N LEU A 249 -17.83 -20.31 -2.23
CA LEU A 249 -17.65 -19.25 -3.21
C LEU A 249 -18.24 -17.95 -2.67
N ASN A 250 -17.46 -16.87 -2.74
CA ASN A 250 -17.91 -15.52 -2.41
C ASN A 250 -17.40 -14.52 -3.46
N ASN A 251 -17.92 -13.30 -3.44
CA ASN A 251 -17.47 -12.24 -4.33
C ASN A 251 -15.94 -12.04 -4.23
N GLY A 252 -15.26 -12.13 -5.36
CA GLY A 252 -13.83 -11.85 -5.51
C GLY A 252 -13.55 -11.30 -6.90
N ASP A 253 -12.31 -11.36 -7.36
CA ASP A 253 -11.94 -10.84 -8.69
C ASP A 253 -12.54 -11.67 -9.83
N VAL A 254 -12.56 -12.99 -9.66
CA VAL A 254 -13.09 -13.95 -10.62
C VAL A 254 -14.57 -14.25 -10.36
N VAL A 255 -14.91 -14.60 -9.12
CA VAL A 255 -16.27 -14.97 -8.72
C VAL A 255 -17.10 -13.71 -8.50
N LYS A 256 -18.22 -13.60 -9.20
CA LYS A 256 -19.26 -12.59 -8.94
C LYS A 256 -20.58 -13.29 -8.68
N LEU A 257 -21.14 -13.05 -7.50
CA LEU A 257 -22.44 -13.54 -7.07
C LEU A 257 -23.49 -12.46 -7.27
N ASP A 258 -24.61 -12.84 -7.87
CA ASP A 258 -25.76 -11.97 -8.10
C ASP A 258 -27.06 -12.67 -7.68
N SER A 259 -27.79 -12.04 -6.76
CA SER A 259 -29.08 -12.51 -6.25
C SER A 259 -30.28 -11.74 -6.81
N SER A 260 -30.08 -10.87 -7.81
CA SER A 260 -31.11 -9.98 -8.37
C SER A 260 -31.94 -10.58 -9.52
N CYS A 261 -31.93 -11.90 -9.69
CA CYS A 261 -32.54 -12.62 -10.82
C CYS A 261 -33.97 -13.17 -10.59
N TRP A 262 -34.69 -12.64 -9.59
CA TRP A 262 -36.03 -13.09 -9.21
C TRP A 262 -37.09 -12.64 -10.23
N THR A 263 -38.16 -13.42 -10.37
CA THR A 263 -39.34 -13.11 -11.21
C THR A 263 -40.61 -13.42 -10.42
N ASP A 264 -41.80 -13.08 -10.94
CA ASP A 264 -43.08 -13.38 -10.26
C ASP A 264 -43.25 -14.88 -9.93
N ASP A 265 -42.67 -15.77 -10.75
CA ASP A 265 -42.67 -17.22 -10.55
C ASP A 265 -41.45 -17.77 -9.77
N LEU A 266 -40.36 -16.99 -9.67
CA LEU A 266 -39.09 -17.40 -9.04
C LEU A 266 -38.74 -16.46 -7.90
N LYS A 267 -39.11 -16.84 -6.68
CA LYS A 267 -38.95 -16.00 -5.49
C LYS A 267 -37.52 -15.95 -4.95
N SER A 268 -36.70 -16.98 -5.19
CA SER A 268 -35.29 -17.00 -4.79
C SER A 268 -34.39 -17.46 -5.92
N CYS A 269 -33.29 -16.74 -6.11
CA CYS A 269 -32.28 -17.14 -7.08
C CYS A 269 -30.89 -16.63 -6.67
N VAL A 270 -29.86 -17.33 -7.13
CA VAL A 270 -28.48 -16.89 -7.00
C VAL A 270 -27.68 -17.36 -8.20
N THR A 271 -27.06 -16.41 -8.89
CA THR A 271 -26.22 -16.65 -10.06
C THR A 271 -24.76 -16.50 -9.66
N VAL A 272 -23.92 -17.44 -10.06
CA VAL A 272 -22.46 -17.30 -9.98
C VAL A 272 -21.89 -17.10 -11.38
N THR A 273 -21.19 -15.98 -11.56
CA THR A 273 -20.43 -15.68 -12.77
C THR A 273 -18.95 -15.83 -12.45
N LEU A 274 -18.26 -16.68 -13.20
CA LEU A 274 -16.83 -16.91 -13.11
C LEU A 274 -16.16 -16.26 -14.31
N LYS A 275 -15.33 -15.26 -14.09
CA LYS A 275 -14.53 -14.60 -15.14
C LYS A 275 -13.17 -15.27 -15.29
N GLU A 276 -12.63 -15.31 -16.52
CA GLU A 276 -11.28 -15.82 -16.78
C GLU A 276 -11.05 -17.23 -16.19
N VAL A 277 -11.96 -18.15 -16.51
CA VAL A 277 -12.01 -19.51 -15.95
C VAL A 277 -10.78 -20.33 -16.38
N THR A 278 -9.94 -20.70 -15.42
CA THR A 278 -8.79 -21.62 -15.58
C THR A 278 -9.07 -23.03 -15.04
N GLY A 279 -8.06 -23.90 -14.99
CA GLY A 279 -8.23 -25.29 -14.56
C GLY A 279 -8.68 -25.46 -13.11
N ILE A 280 -8.37 -24.51 -12.23
CA ILE A 280 -8.81 -24.54 -10.83
C ILE A 280 -10.32 -24.46 -10.67
N TRP A 281 -11.05 -23.96 -11.67
CA TRP A 281 -12.52 -23.80 -11.62
C TRP A 281 -13.27 -25.01 -12.16
N ALA A 282 -12.58 -26.01 -12.70
CA ALA A 282 -13.19 -27.27 -13.10
C ALA A 282 -13.54 -28.11 -11.86
N GLY A 283 -14.79 -28.51 -11.74
CA GLY A 283 -15.26 -29.27 -10.56
C GLY A 283 -16.77 -29.34 -10.45
N THR A 284 -17.24 -29.81 -9.29
CA THR A 284 -18.67 -29.88 -8.99
C THR A 284 -19.09 -28.63 -8.24
N TYR A 285 -20.13 -27.96 -8.71
CA TYR A 285 -20.72 -26.79 -8.09
C TYR A 285 -22.00 -27.20 -7.41
N GLU A 286 -22.13 -26.84 -6.14
CA GLU A 286 -23.31 -27.06 -5.31
C GLU A 286 -23.89 -25.70 -4.92
N CYS A 287 -25.10 -25.40 -5.32
CA CYS A 287 -25.83 -24.26 -4.80
C CYS A 287 -26.81 -24.72 -3.72
N GLY A 288 -27.11 -23.84 -2.76
CA GLY A 288 -28.11 -24.12 -1.76
C GLY A 288 -28.84 -22.89 -1.25
N PHE A 289 -30.09 -23.10 -0.86
CA PHE A 289 -30.95 -22.14 -0.19
C PHE A 289 -31.37 -22.68 1.17
N THR A 290 -31.41 -21.82 2.19
CA THR A 290 -31.76 -22.20 3.56
C THR A 290 -32.97 -21.41 4.04
N THR A 291 -33.90 -22.11 4.67
CA THR A 291 -35.06 -21.53 5.37
C THR A 291 -35.17 -22.25 6.71
N GLY A 292 -34.97 -21.53 7.82
CA GLY A 292 -34.92 -22.15 9.15
C GLY A 292 -33.79 -23.20 9.28
N SER A 293 -34.14 -24.46 9.57
CA SER A 293 -33.19 -25.59 9.71
C SER A 293 -33.13 -26.49 8.47
N VAL A 294 -33.93 -26.21 7.45
CA VAL A 294 -33.96 -26.96 6.19
C VAL A 294 -33.08 -26.27 5.15
N ARG A 295 -32.24 -27.05 4.48
CA ARG A 295 -31.43 -26.60 3.36
C ARG A 295 -31.80 -27.35 2.09
N HIS A 296 -32.13 -26.63 1.03
CA HIS A 296 -32.34 -27.20 -0.30
C HIS A 296 -31.09 -27.02 -1.14
N THR A 297 -30.63 -28.09 -1.80
CA THR A 297 -29.37 -28.10 -2.56
C THR A 297 -29.53 -28.70 -3.95
N ALA A 298 -28.68 -28.27 -4.87
CA ALA A 298 -28.53 -28.86 -6.20
C ALA A 298 -27.06 -28.85 -6.61
N ARG A 299 -26.66 -29.85 -7.41
CA ARG A 299 -25.27 -30.02 -7.88
C ARG A 299 -25.22 -30.09 -9.40
N SER A 300 -24.20 -29.47 -9.99
CA SER A 300 -23.86 -29.60 -11.40
C SER A 300 -22.35 -29.58 -11.61
N GLN A 301 -21.87 -30.14 -12.71
CA GLN A 301 -20.45 -30.22 -13.02
C GLN A 301 -20.07 -29.17 -14.08
N LEU A 302 -19.04 -28.37 -13.78
CA LEU A 302 -18.46 -27.45 -14.76
C LEU A 302 -17.22 -28.08 -15.39
N HIS A 303 -17.27 -28.25 -16.71
CA HIS A 303 -16.13 -28.72 -17.50
C HIS A 303 -15.42 -27.53 -18.16
N VAL A 304 -14.10 -27.48 -18.05
CA VAL A 304 -13.24 -26.46 -18.67
C VAL A 304 -12.28 -27.16 -19.62
N ALA A 305 -12.14 -26.65 -20.85
CA ALA A 305 -11.11 -27.12 -21.79
C ALA A 305 -9.75 -26.61 -21.30
N LEU A 306 -8.97 -27.48 -20.66
CA LEU A 306 -7.81 -27.07 -19.88
C LEU A 306 -6.67 -26.57 -20.77
N LEU A 307 -5.86 -25.66 -20.24
CA LEU A 307 -4.50 -25.35 -20.69
C LEU A 307 -3.59 -25.41 -19.46
N PRO A 308 -2.29 -25.71 -19.61
CA PRO A 308 -1.38 -25.72 -18.46
C PRO A 308 -1.35 -24.34 -17.79
N ASP A 309 -1.67 -24.26 -16.50
CA ASP A 309 -1.64 -23.00 -15.76
C ASP A 309 -0.20 -22.45 -15.70
N ASP A 310 0.77 -23.34 -15.44
CA ASP A 310 2.20 -23.05 -15.49
C ASP A 310 2.96 -24.03 -16.40
N ILE A 311 3.92 -23.50 -17.17
CA ILE A 311 4.82 -24.29 -18.02
C ILE A 311 6.25 -24.01 -17.60
N ILE A 312 6.86 -24.95 -16.89
CA ILE A 312 8.24 -24.84 -16.43
C ILE A 312 9.17 -25.40 -17.51
N LEU A 313 9.95 -24.52 -18.13
CA LEU A 313 10.99 -24.92 -19.08
C LEU A 313 12.34 -25.08 -18.37
N LYS A 314 13.00 -26.22 -18.62
CA LYS A 314 14.37 -26.52 -18.20
C LYS A 314 15.22 -26.80 -19.43
N ILE A 315 16.46 -26.30 -19.44
CA ILE A 315 17.42 -26.58 -20.50
C ILE A 315 18.65 -27.32 -19.94
N ASN A 316 19.21 -28.22 -20.73
CA ASN A 316 20.45 -28.92 -20.43
C ASN A 316 21.29 -29.05 -21.71
N PRO A 317 22.54 -28.56 -21.76
CA PRO A 317 23.22 -27.79 -20.73
C PRO A 317 22.59 -26.40 -20.49
N LEU A 318 22.87 -25.79 -19.34
CA LEU A 318 22.35 -24.47 -18.94
C LEU A 318 22.92 -23.31 -19.78
N SER A 319 24.06 -23.53 -20.46
CA SER A 319 24.66 -22.62 -21.43
C SER A 319 25.41 -23.43 -22.49
N VAL A 320 25.59 -22.83 -23.67
CA VAL A 320 26.27 -23.45 -24.81
C VAL A 320 27.63 -22.79 -25.05
N ASP A 321 28.70 -23.58 -25.04
CA ASP A 321 30.07 -23.12 -25.28
C ASP A 321 30.48 -23.35 -26.74
N CYS A 322 30.38 -22.31 -27.57
CA CYS A 322 30.80 -22.33 -28.98
C CYS A 322 32.24 -21.81 -29.20
N SER A 323 33.04 -21.66 -28.15
CA SER A 323 34.43 -21.16 -28.25
C SER A 323 35.42 -22.17 -28.83
N LYS A 324 35.11 -23.47 -28.78
CA LYS A 324 35.87 -24.55 -29.42
C LYS A 324 35.22 -24.81 -30.78
N GLU A 325 35.99 -24.89 -31.87
CA GLU A 325 35.58 -25.04 -33.30
C GLU A 325 34.49 -26.10 -33.61
N LYS A 326 33.31 -25.96 -33.01
CA LYS A 326 32.14 -26.83 -33.16
C LYS A 326 31.16 -26.14 -34.10
N SER A 327 30.58 -26.90 -35.02
CA SER A 327 29.56 -26.39 -35.94
C SER A 327 28.22 -26.12 -35.24
N SER A 328 27.89 -26.94 -34.24
CA SER A 328 26.64 -26.89 -33.49
C SER A 328 26.75 -27.70 -32.21
N GLU A 329 25.91 -27.39 -31.22
CA GLU A 329 25.76 -28.12 -29.96
C GLU A 329 24.29 -28.50 -29.74
N THR A 330 24.04 -29.67 -29.16
CA THR A 330 22.68 -30.13 -28.87
C THR A 330 22.25 -29.61 -27.49
N VAL A 331 21.05 -29.03 -27.41
CA VAL A 331 20.41 -28.61 -26.16
C VAL A 331 19.10 -29.36 -26.00
N GLN A 332 18.94 -29.98 -24.84
CA GLN A 332 17.71 -30.64 -24.43
C GLN A 332 16.82 -29.65 -23.70
N ILE A 333 15.56 -29.53 -24.13
CA ILE A 333 14.54 -28.69 -23.50
C ILE A 333 13.48 -29.61 -22.91
N THR A 334 13.23 -29.47 -21.62
CA THR A 334 12.18 -30.21 -20.92
C THR A 334 11.11 -29.24 -20.45
N ALA A 335 9.89 -29.40 -20.95
CA ALA A 335 8.70 -28.71 -20.48
C ALA A 335 7.99 -29.56 -19.45
N MET A 336 7.81 -29.03 -18.24
CA MET A 336 7.15 -29.66 -17.11
C MET A 336 5.85 -28.92 -16.82
N ILE A 337 4.74 -29.67 -16.76
CA ILE A 337 3.41 -29.17 -16.45
C ILE A 337 2.75 -30.03 -15.36
N LEU A 338 1.78 -29.49 -14.64
CA LEU A 338 0.95 -30.28 -13.73
C LEU A 338 0.14 -31.31 -14.52
N LYS A 339 -0.08 -32.49 -13.94
CA LYS A 339 -0.81 -33.57 -14.59
C LYS A 339 -2.25 -33.15 -14.92
N SER A 340 -2.63 -33.33 -16.18
CA SER A 340 -3.96 -33.00 -16.69
C SER A 340 -4.64 -34.21 -17.34
N LYS A 341 -5.98 -34.26 -17.24
CA LYS A 341 -6.83 -35.22 -17.97
C LYS A 341 -7.05 -34.78 -19.44
N GLU A 342 -6.72 -33.53 -19.79
CA GLU A 342 -6.81 -32.97 -21.14
C GLU A 342 -5.73 -33.56 -22.06
N LEU A 343 -6.09 -33.84 -23.32
CA LEU A 343 -5.17 -34.31 -24.35
C LEU A 343 -4.60 -33.13 -25.13
N PHE A 344 -3.40 -32.68 -24.77
CA PHE A 344 -2.74 -31.56 -25.44
C PHE A 344 -2.02 -31.98 -26.74
N GLU A 345 -2.15 -31.15 -27.78
CA GLU A 345 -1.20 -31.14 -28.89
C GLU A 345 -0.02 -30.22 -28.50
N VAL A 346 1.20 -30.79 -28.41
CA VAL A 346 2.40 -30.05 -27.98
C VAL A 346 3.33 -29.82 -29.16
N ARG A 347 3.76 -28.57 -29.35
CA ARG A 347 4.67 -28.15 -30.42
C ARG A 347 5.83 -27.37 -29.82
N CYS A 348 7.05 -27.60 -30.30
CA CYS A 348 8.23 -26.82 -29.93
C CYS A 348 8.78 -26.10 -31.16
N ALA A 349 9.16 -24.84 -31.02
CA ALA A 349 9.84 -24.07 -32.05
C ALA A 349 11.15 -23.49 -31.53
N TYR A 350 12.12 -23.35 -32.43
CA TYR A 350 13.42 -22.79 -32.15
C TYR A 350 13.64 -21.58 -33.06
N ARG A 351 13.69 -20.38 -32.46
CA ARG A 351 13.66 -19.09 -33.18
C ARG A 351 12.50 -19.07 -34.20
N ASP A 352 12.73 -18.61 -35.42
CA ASP A 352 11.72 -18.50 -36.49
C ASP A 352 11.55 -19.78 -37.33
N LYS A 353 12.20 -20.91 -36.96
CA LYS A 353 12.16 -22.16 -37.73
C LYS A 353 11.28 -23.23 -37.08
N THR A 354 10.51 -23.92 -37.91
CA THR A 354 9.47 -24.88 -37.53
C THR A 354 10.04 -26.21 -37.06
N LYS A 355 9.81 -26.50 -35.77
CA LYS A 355 9.83 -27.80 -35.09
C LYS A 355 11.16 -28.29 -34.50
N CYS A 356 11.20 -28.38 -33.16
CA CYS A 356 12.22 -29.12 -32.40
C CYS A 356 11.99 -30.64 -32.52
N ASP A 357 13.01 -31.46 -32.25
CA ASP A 357 12.87 -32.92 -32.27
C ASP A 357 12.23 -33.42 -30.96
N PHE A 358 11.09 -34.10 -31.03
CA PHE A 358 10.39 -34.60 -29.84
C PHE A 358 10.99 -35.94 -29.42
N GLN A 359 11.47 -36.03 -28.18
CA GLN A 359 12.13 -37.22 -27.67
C GLN A 359 11.16 -38.14 -26.93
N SER A 360 10.51 -37.61 -25.89
CA SER A 360 9.67 -38.42 -25.01
C SER A 360 8.66 -37.60 -24.21
N LYS A 361 7.59 -38.28 -23.80
CA LYS A 361 6.66 -37.84 -22.76
C LYS A 361 6.80 -38.80 -21.59
N THR A 362 7.13 -38.29 -20.41
CA THR A 362 7.16 -39.05 -19.16
C THR A 362 6.20 -38.42 -18.14
N GLU A 363 5.70 -39.21 -17.20
CA GLU A 363 4.77 -38.74 -16.17
C GLU A 363 5.22 -39.26 -14.80
N ASP A 364 5.19 -38.40 -13.79
CA ASP A 364 5.31 -38.79 -12.39
C ASP A 364 3.94 -38.74 -11.68
N LYS A 365 3.91 -38.74 -10.34
CA LYS A 365 2.65 -38.68 -9.58
C LYS A 365 1.87 -37.39 -9.85
N ASP A 366 2.57 -36.27 -10.01
CA ASP A 366 2.00 -34.91 -9.99
C ASP A 366 2.23 -34.14 -11.31
N HIS A 367 3.24 -34.53 -12.11
CA HIS A 367 3.68 -33.79 -13.29
C HIS A 367 3.75 -34.64 -14.57
N GLN A 368 3.57 -33.98 -15.71
CA GLN A 368 3.88 -34.49 -17.05
C GLN A 368 5.07 -33.73 -17.62
N LEU A 369 6.05 -34.46 -18.16
CA LEU A 369 7.28 -33.90 -18.74
C LEU A 369 7.33 -34.22 -20.24
N TYR A 370 7.63 -33.19 -21.04
CA TYR A 370 7.80 -33.27 -22.48
C TYR A 370 9.23 -32.85 -22.83
N THR A 371 10.00 -33.75 -23.42
CA THR A 371 11.40 -33.51 -23.76
C THR A 371 11.58 -33.31 -25.26
N PHE A 372 12.30 -32.27 -25.61
CA PHE A 372 12.68 -31.90 -26.97
C PHE A 372 14.18 -31.73 -27.09
N GLU A 373 14.73 -31.96 -28.27
CA GLU A 373 16.11 -31.63 -28.62
C GLU A 373 16.16 -30.59 -29.73
N ILE A 374 17.10 -29.66 -29.60
CA ILE A 374 17.41 -28.66 -30.61
C ILE A 374 18.92 -28.63 -30.87
N SER A 375 19.29 -28.33 -32.11
CA SER A 375 20.69 -28.12 -32.47
C SER A 375 20.96 -26.63 -32.57
N VAL A 376 21.74 -26.10 -31.62
CA VAL A 376 22.14 -24.69 -31.57
C VAL A 376 23.36 -24.50 -32.45
N SER A 377 23.22 -23.65 -33.48
CA SER A 377 24.33 -23.33 -34.39
C SER A 377 25.32 -22.36 -33.74
N CYS A 378 26.62 -22.66 -33.85
CA CYS A 378 27.69 -21.82 -33.30
C CYS A 378 28.10 -20.64 -34.20
N THR A 379 27.39 -20.40 -35.31
CA THR A 379 27.59 -19.18 -36.10
C THR A 379 27.01 -17.97 -35.38
N LYS A 380 27.82 -16.91 -35.21
CA LYS A 380 27.38 -15.66 -34.58
C LYS A 380 26.18 -15.08 -35.32
N THR A 381 25.08 -14.90 -34.60
CA THR A 381 23.83 -14.37 -35.13
C THR A 381 23.39 -13.11 -34.39
N THR A 382 22.59 -12.27 -35.05
CA THR A 382 22.07 -11.02 -34.48
C THR A 382 20.84 -11.21 -33.62
N THR A 383 20.07 -12.28 -33.81
CA THR A 383 18.92 -12.59 -32.95
C THR A 383 19.30 -13.56 -31.83
N PRO A 384 18.76 -13.39 -30.61
CA PRO A 384 19.05 -14.27 -29.50
C PRO A 384 18.57 -15.70 -29.78
N HIS A 385 19.20 -16.68 -29.15
CA HIS A 385 18.77 -18.06 -29.21
C HIS A 385 17.69 -18.29 -28.16
N PHE A 386 16.52 -18.77 -28.60
CA PHE A 386 15.43 -19.11 -27.73
C PHE A 386 14.62 -20.26 -28.31
N ALA A 387 13.92 -20.96 -27.43
CA ALA A 387 12.95 -21.97 -27.80
C ALA A 387 11.60 -21.66 -27.16
N THR A 388 10.53 -22.04 -27.86
CA THR A 388 9.16 -21.89 -27.39
C THR A 388 8.46 -23.23 -27.42
N VAL A 389 7.75 -23.58 -26.34
CA VAL A 389 6.91 -24.77 -26.27
C VAL A 389 5.46 -24.33 -26.14
N THR A 390 4.63 -24.77 -27.07
CA THR A 390 3.22 -24.42 -27.20
C THR A 390 2.36 -25.65 -26.93
N PHE A 391 1.40 -25.51 -26.03
CA PHE A 391 0.38 -26.49 -25.73
C PHE A 391 -0.94 -26.03 -26.34
N LYS A 392 -1.61 -26.92 -27.06
CA LYS A 392 -2.90 -26.67 -27.69
C LYS A 392 -3.96 -27.62 -27.13
N ASN A 393 -5.11 -27.10 -26.71
CA ASN A 393 -6.20 -27.88 -26.12
C ASN A 393 -7.23 -28.36 -27.17
N THR A 394 -8.26 -29.09 -26.73
CA THR A 394 -9.34 -29.61 -27.59
C THR A 394 -10.27 -28.54 -28.17
N LYS A 395 -10.20 -27.28 -27.69
CA LYS A 395 -10.93 -26.11 -28.20
C LYS A 395 -10.07 -25.21 -29.09
N ASP A 396 -8.94 -25.72 -29.58
CA ASP A 396 -7.97 -25.01 -30.42
C ASP A 396 -7.32 -23.77 -29.78
N GLN A 397 -7.34 -23.66 -28.45
CA GLN A 397 -6.63 -22.60 -27.72
C GLN A 397 -5.18 -22.99 -27.48
N GLU A 398 -4.26 -22.03 -27.56
CA GLU A 398 -2.81 -22.27 -27.44
C GLU A 398 -2.22 -21.46 -26.28
N LYS A 399 -1.34 -22.09 -25.48
CA LYS A 399 -0.51 -21.42 -24.47
C LYS A 399 0.95 -21.74 -24.69
N THR A 400 1.80 -20.72 -24.72
CA THR A 400 3.21 -20.83 -25.11
C THR A 400 4.12 -20.33 -24.00
N ALA A 401 5.17 -21.10 -23.69
CA ALA A 401 6.28 -20.66 -22.84
C ALA A 401 7.56 -20.51 -23.66
N LYS A 402 8.41 -19.54 -23.27
CA LYS A 402 9.68 -19.23 -23.93
C LYS A 402 10.84 -19.42 -22.95
N VAL A 403 11.94 -20.00 -23.43
CA VAL A 403 13.22 -20.07 -22.71
C VAL A 403 14.35 -19.55 -23.58
N ASP A 404 15.16 -18.65 -23.04
CA ASP A 404 16.36 -18.14 -23.69
C ASP A 404 17.54 -19.09 -23.44
N ILE A 405 18.42 -19.23 -24.44
CA ILE A 405 19.55 -20.16 -24.42
C ILE A 405 20.85 -19.35 -24.51
N PRO A 406 21.59 -19.20 -23.41
CA PRO A 406 22.87 -18.48 -23.41
C PRO A 406 23.90 -19.18 -24.29
N VAL A 407 24.54 -18.44 -25.20
CA VAL A 407 25.57 -18.97 -26.11
C VAL A 407 26.85 -18.14 -26.02
N ILE A 408 27.97 -18.79 -25.76
CA ILE A 408 29.29 -18.17 -25.67
C ILE A 408 29.98 -18.26 -27.03
N TYR A 409 30.27 -17.12 -27.64
CA TYR A 409 30.99 -17.04 -28.91
C TYR A 409 32.48 -16.77 -28.71
N ASP A 410 33.27 -17.04 -29.75
CA ASP A 410 34.68 -16.68 -29.73
C ASP A 410 34.87 -15.15 -29.58
N GLY A 411 35.77 -14.75 -28.69
CA GLY A 411 36.08 -13.36 -28.36
C GLY A 411 35.04 -12.59 -27.50
N THR A 412 33.97 -13.22 -27.02
CA THR A 412 33.02 -12.56 -26.08
C THR A 412 33.50 -12.63 -24.64
N THR A 413 33.19 -11.62 -23.84
CA THR A 413 33.39 -11.67 -22.39
C THR A 413 32.37 -12.61 -21.74
N TYR A 414 32.82 -13.41 -20.77
CA TYR A 414 32.01 -14.38 -20.06
C TYR A 414 32.49 -14.54 -18.62
N CYS A 415 31.62 -15.03 -17.75
CA CYS A 415 31.96 -15.48 -16.41
C CYS A 415 32.44 -16.94 -16.44
N LEU A 416 33.47 -17.24 -15.66
CA LEU A 416 34.00 -18.60 -15.52
C LEU A 416 33.02 -19.52 -14.79
N GLU A 417 33.17 -20.82 -14.98
CA GLU A 417 32.44 -21.79 -14.18
C GLU A 417 32.79 -21.62 -12.69
N ASP A 418 31.78 -21.76 -11.84
CA ASP A 418 31.91 -21.53 -10.40
C ASP A 418 31.10 -22.58 -9.64
N VAL A 419 31.56 -22.95 -8.45
CA VAL A 419 30.83 -23.84 -7.55
C VAL A 419 30.69 -23.14 -6.21
N LEU A 420 29.48 -22.63 -5.95
CA LEU A 420 29.15 -21.91 -4.72
C LEU A 420 28.19 -22.80 -3.90
N ASP A 421 28.53 -23.08 -2.64
CA ASP A 421 27.73 -23.92 -1.74
C ASP A 421 27.34 -25.31 -2.30
N GLY A 422 28.21 -25.89 -3.15
CA GLY A 422 27.97 -27.18 -3.80
C GLY A 422 27.10 -27.11 -5.06
N GLU A 423 26.71 -25.91 -5.50
CA GLU A 423 25.92 -25.68 -6.72
C GLU A 423 26.80 -25.28 -7.89
N TYR A 424 26.65 -25.98 -9.02
CA TYR A 424 27.42 -25.72 -10.24
C TYR A 424 26.79 -24.60 -11.08
N TRP A 425 27.57 -23.55 -11.32
CA TRP A 425 27.24 -22.46 -12.23
C TRP A 425 28.12 -22.59 -13.48
N PRO A 426 27.55 -22.82 -14.68
CA PRO A 426 28.32 -23.02 -15.90
C PRO A 426 28.91 -21.70 -16.39
N LYS A 427 29.89 -21.77 -17.31
CA LYS A 427 30.34 -20.57 -18.03
C LYS A 427 29.15 -19.85 -18.65
N THR A 428 29.09 -18.53 -18.53
CA THR A 428 27.92 -17.75 -18.98
C THR A 428 28.34 -16.44 -19.63
N PRO A 429 27.77 -16.05 -20.78
CA PRO A 429 28.04 -14.76 -21.41
C PRO A 429 27.74 -13.56 -20.50
N THR A 430 28.41 -12.44 -20.73
CA THR A 430 28.09 -11.17 -20.04
C THR A 430 26.64 -10.75 -20.27
N ASP A 431 26.00 -10.24 -19.21
CA ASP A 431 24.61 -9.76 -19.13
C ASP A 431 23.52 -10.85 -19.22
N ASP A 432 23.90 -12.13 -19.32
CA ASP A 432 22.96 -13.25 -19.22
C ASP A 432 22.77 -13.70 -17.75
N THR A 433 21.55 -14.19 -17.46
CA THR A 433 21.18 -14.75 -16.16
C THR A 433 20.94 -16.25 -16.28
N VAL A 434 21.64 -17.04 -15.45
CA VAL A 434 21.39 -18.48 -15.32
C VAL A 434 20.37 -18.72 -14.23
N ILE A 435 19.38 -19.56 -14.52
CA ILE A 435 18.37 -20.01 -13.56
C ILE A 435 18.66 -21.47 -13.17
N ASN A 436 18.94 -21.69 -11.90
CA ASN A 436 19.06 -23.02 -11.32
C ASN A 436 17.80 -23.35 -10.51
N ARG A 437 17.06 -24.39 -10.90
CA ARG A 437 15.77 -24.76 -10.27
C ARG A 437 15.93 -25.80 -9.15
N THR A 438 17.07 -25.82 -8.46
CA THR A 438 17.30 -26.67 -7.29
C THR A 438 17.16 -25.87 -6.00
N CYS A 439 16.27 -26.32 -5.12
CA CYS A 439 16.13 -25.84 -3.75
C CYS A 439 16.35 -26.99 -2.77
N LEU A 440 16.64 -26.67 -1.50
CA LEU A 440 16.73 -27.66 -0.43
C LEU A 440 15.40 -28.40 -0.22
N GLU A 441 15.45 -29.61 0.33
CA GLU A 441 14.26 -30.38 0.65
C GLU A 441 13.31 -29.59 1.56
N GLY A 442 12.01 -29.58 1.23
CA GLY A 442 10.99 -28.78 1.93
C GLY A 442 10.83 -27.34 1.44
N ARG A 443 11.53 -26.93 0.36
CA ARG A 443 11.40 -25.60 -0.26
C ARG A 443 11.11 -25.70 -1.76
N THR A 444 10.39 -24.72 -2.29
CA THR A 444 10.01 -24.62 -3.71
C THR A 444 10.53 -23.31 -4.31
N GLY A 445 10.77 -23.26 -5.62
CA GLY A 445 11.26 -22.06 -6.31
C GLY A 445 12.53 -22.32 -7.14
N TYR A 446 13.38 -21.29 -7.24
CA TYR A 446 14.62 -21.35 -8.01
C TYR A 446 15.65 -20.35 -7.49
N LYS A 447 16.91 -20.53 -7.89
CA LYS A 447 17.99 -19.59 -7.70
C LYS A 447 18.40 -19.01 -9.04
N SER A 448 18.87 -17.78 -9.04
CA SER A 448 19.37 -17.13 -10.25
C SER A 448 20.69 -16.43 -9.98
N ARG A 449 21.52 -16.33 -11.01
CA ARG A 449 22.79 -15.63 -10.94
C ARG A 449 23.07 -14.94 -12.27
N THR A 450 23.40 -13.66 -12.22
CA THR A 450 23.66 -12.83 -13.41
C THR A 450 25.16 -12.64 -13.57
N CYS A 451 25.66 -12.79 -14.81
CA CYS A 451 27.05 -12.52 -15.15
C CYS A 451 27.22 -11.05 -15.57
N LYS A 452 28.08 -10.28 -14.89
CA LYS A 452 28.33 -8.87 -15.24
C LYS A 452 29.80 -8.63 -15.54
N GLY A 453 30.09 -8.29 -16.80
CA GLY A 453 31.46 -8.27 -17.32
C GLY A 453 32.08 -9.67 -17.25
N THR A 454 33.07 -9.84 -16.36
CA THR A 454 33.76 -11.13 -16.11
C THR A 454 33.50 -11.68 -14.71
N THR A 455 32.66 -11.01 -13.91
CA THR A 455 32.39 -11.36 -12.52
C THR A 455 30.94 -11.74 -12.34
N TRP A 456 30.71 -12.81 -11.59
CA TRP A 456 29.37 -13.17 -11.16
C TRP A 456 28.84 -12.19 -10.11
N GLU A 457 27.58 -11.79 -10.26
CA GLU A 457 26.83 -11.15 -9.18
C GLU A 457 26.49 -12.19 -8.08
N PRO A 458 26.10 -11.73 -6.88
CA PRO A 458 25.60 -12.61 -5.82
C PRO A 458 24.43 -13.49 -6.30
N VAL A 459 24.30 -14.68 -5.71
CA VAL A 459 23.18 -15.59 -6.01
C VAL A 459 21.91 -15.03 -5.39
N PHE A 460 20.88 -14.82 -6.21
CA PHE A 460 19.55 -14.48 -5.73
C PHE A 460 18.71 -15.76 -5.57
N SER A 461 18.29 -16.04 -4.34
CA SER A 461 17.43 -17.17 -4.03
C SER A 461 15.96 -16.74 -4.01
N TYR A 462 15.15 -17.40 -4.84
CA TYR A 462 13.69 -17.35 -4.81
C TYR A 462 13.11 -18.64 -4.21
N CYS A 463 13.92 -19.41 -3.50
CA CYS A 463 13.48 -20.62 -2.82
C CYS A 463 12.70 -20.26 -1.55
N ILE A 464 11.40 -20.51 -1.52
CA ILE A 464 10.50 -20.24 -0.39
C ILE A 464 10.12 -21.54 0.33
N ASN A 465 9.71 -21.44 1.59
CA ASN A 465 9.16 -22.57 2.33
C ASN A 465 7.92 -23.13 1.61
N ALA A 466 7.86 -24.45 1.40
CA ALA A 466 6.74 -25.09 0.71
C ALA A 466 5.38 -24.89 1.41
N GLU A 467 5.35 -24.77 2.74
CA GLU A 467 4.11 -24.44 3.47
C GLU A 467 3.71 -22.97 3.30
N LEU A 468 4.68 -22.07 3.14
CA LEU A 468 4.41 -20.66 2.84
C LEU A 468 3.88 -20.49 1.41
N ASP A 469 4.43 -21.25 0.46
CA ASP A 469 3.95 -21.33 -0.93
C ASP A 469 2.49 -21.80 -1.00
N LYS A 470 2.12 -22.83 -0.23
CA LYS A 470 0.71 -23.24 -0.08
C LYS A 470 -0.18 -22.13 0.46
N ASN A 471 0.31 -21.36 1.43
CA ASN A 471 -0.43 -20.24 2.00
C ASN A 471 -0.59 -19.08 1.01
N LEU A 472 0.43 -18.82 0.18
CA LEU A 472 0.36 -17.86 -0.93
C LEU A 472 -0.72 -18.26 -1.93
N ASN A 473 -0.73 -19.53 -2.35
CA ASN A 473 -1.78 -20.05 -3.23
C ASN A 473 -3.18 -19.95 -2.60
N ALA A 474 -3.31 -20.17 -1.28
CA ALA A 474 -4.56 -19.98 -0.56
C ALA A 474 -5.03 -18.50 -0.56
N ALA A 475 -4.10 -17.55 -0.37
CA ALA A 475 -4.39 -16.12 -0.47
C ALA A 475 -4.81 -15.70 -1.89
N GLU A 476 -4.16 -16.22 -2.92
CA GLU A 476 -4.55 -15.96 -4.32
C GLU A 476 -5.94 -16.52 -4.64
N ASN A 477 -6.25 -17.73 -4.15
CA ASN A 477 -7.58 -18.31 -4.29
C ASN A 477 -8.63 -17.46 -3.55
N PHE A 478 -8.29 -16.98 -2.35
CA PHE A 478 -9.14 -16.08 -1.57
C PHE A 478 -9.44 -14.79 -2.34
N LEU A 479 -8.43 -14.14 -2.95
CA LEU A 479 -8.61 -12.96 -3.80
C LEU A 479 -9.57 -13.22 -4.97
N LYS A 480 -9.45 -14.39 -5.61
CA LYS A 480 -10.31 -14.79 -6.72
C LYS A 480 -11.76 -15.09 -6.30
N GLY A 481 -12.03 -15.25 -4.99
CA GLY A 481 -13.36 -15.58 -4.44
C GLY A 481 -13.54 -17.06 -4.08
N LEU A 482 -12.49 -17.88 -4.19
CA LEU A 482 -12.49 -19.31 -3.87
C LEU A 482 -12.02 -19.51 -2.42
N GLY A 483 -12.91 -19.98 -1.54
CA GLY A 483 -12.62 -20.09 -0.11
C GLY A 483 -12.58 -18.72 0.59
N ALA A 484 -13.17 -17.70 -0.04
CA ALA A 484 -13.26 -16.34 0.47
C ALA A 484 -14.26 -16.19 1.62
N THR A 485 -14.11 -16.99 2.68
CA THR A 485 -14.94 -16.99 3.88
C THR A 485 -14.20 -16.38 5.06
N ARG A 486 -14.93 -16.15 6.16
CA ARG A 486 -14.33 -15.66 7.41
C ARG A 486 -13.24 -16.61 7.93
N GLU A 487 -13.50 -17.90 7.90
CA GLU A 487 -12.57 -18.95 8.32
C GLU A 487 -11.38 -19.06 7.35
N GLY A 488 -11.61 -18.89 6.05
CA GLY A 488 -10.53 -18.86 5.04
C GLY A 488 -9.52 -17.75 5.32
N ALA A 489 -10.01 -16.53 5.59
CA ALA A 489 -9.14 -15.40 5.94
C ALA A 489 -8.35 -15.67 7.23
N LYS A 490 -9.02 -16.19 8.27
CA LYS A 490 -8.36 -16.53 9.54
C LYS A 490 -7.26 -17.57 9.34
N ASN A 491 -7.54 -18.65 8.63
CA ASN A 491 -6.57 -19.71 8.36
C ASN A 491 -5.33 -19.18 7.64
N ILE A 492 -5.49 -18.25 6.68
CA ILE A 492 -4.36 -17.65 5.94
C ILE A 492 -3.45 -16.86 6.88
N PHE A 493 -4.01 -15.99 7.73
CA PHE A 493 -3.21 -15.20 8.68
C PHE A 493 -2.63 -16.05 9.81
N GLU A 494 -3.35 -17.07 10.28
CA GLU A 494 -2.87 -18.01 11.29
C GLU A 494 -1.71 -18.86 10.74
N HIS A 495 -1.82 -19.37 9.51
CA HIS A 495 -0.72 -20.05 8.82
C HIS A 495 0.49 -19.12 8.61
N LEU A 496 0.25 -17.86 8.28
CA LEU A 496 1.32 -16.87 8.11
C LEU A 496 2.05 -16.65 9.44
N LYS A 497 1.32 -16.48 10.55
CA LYS A 497 1.86 -16.34 11.90
C LYS A 497 2.65 -17.58 12.35
N ASN A 498 2.10 -18.78 12.16
CA ASN A 498 2.75 -20.02 12.61
C ASN A 498 4.01 -20.38 11.81
N ASN A 499 4.06 -20.00 10.53
CA ASN A 499 5.21 -20.21 9.66
C ASN A 499 6.12 -18.97 9.57
N SER A 500 5.88 -17.93 10.39
CA SER A 500 6.72 -16.74 10.44
C SER A 500 8.07 -17.08 11.09
N PHE A 501 9.10 -17.14 10.24
CA PHE A 501 10.55 -17.10 10.51
C PHE A 501 11.07 -17.89 11.73
N PRO A 502 11.49 -19.15 11.56
CA PRO A 502 12.15 -19.89 12.62
C PRO A 502 13.48 -19.25 13.00
N SER A 503 13.73 -19.15 14.31
CA SER A 503 14.81 -18.39 14.97
C SER A 503 16.26 -18.81 14.65
N ASN A 504 16.49 -19.71 13.69
CA ASN A 504 17.77 -20.40 13.46
C ASN A 504 18.10 -20.71 11.97
N SER A 505 17.54 -19.97 11.00
CA SER A 505 17.82 -20.22 9.57
C SER A 505 18.84 -19.24 8.98
N ASN A 506 19.66 -19.73 8.04
CA ASN A 506 20.67 -18.97 7.29
C ASN A 506 20.08 -17.69 6.66
N LEU A 507 20.80 -16.57 6.78
CA LEU A 507 20.36 -15.20 6.43
C LEU A 507 19.82 -15.03 4.99
N ASP A 508 20.37 -15.73 3.99
CA ASP A 508 19.96 -15.55 2.58
C ASP A 508 18.61 -16.22 2.23
N TYR A 509 18.17 -17.20 3.02
CA TYR A 509 16.92 -17.92 2.76
C TYR A 509 15.70 -17.25 3.39
N THR A 510 15.91 -16.32 4.32
CA THR A 510 14.83 -15.61 5.03
C THR A 510 14.22 -14.49 4.17
N THR A 511 15.00 -13.85 3.29
CA THR A 511 14.49 -12.72 2.47
C THR A 511 13.48 -13.14 1.41
N ALA A 512 13.63 -14.34 0.82
CA ALA A 512 12.62 -14.91 -0.08
C ALA A 512 11.31 -15.21 0.68
N ASP A 513 11.41 -15.77 1.89
CA ASP A 513 10.25 -16.01 2.75
C ASP A 513 9.59 -14.70 3.20
N VAL A 514 10.36 -13.64 3.46
CA VAL A 514 9.84 -12.29 3.71
C VAL A 514 9.08 -11.78 2.51
N SER A 515 9.68 -11.84 1.31
CA SER A 515 9.03 -11.36 0.10
C SER A 515 7.73 -12.11 -0.16
N ALA A 516 7.70 -13.43 -0.01
CA ALA A 516 6.47 -14.21 -0.13
C ALA A 516 5.44 -13.85 0.94
N SER A 517 5.87 -13.61 2.19
CA SER A 517 5.00 -13.19 3.27
C SER A 517 4.40 -11.79 3.04
N ILE A 518 5.18 -10.86 2.48
CA ILE A 518 4.70 -9.53 2.05
C ILE A 518 3.69 -9.69 0.91
N ASN A 519 3.96 -10.55 -0.08
CA ASN A 519 3.02 -10.81 -1.17
C ASN A 519 1.70 -11.42 -0.68
N ILE A 520 1.71 -12.25 0.37
CA ILE A 520 0.48 -12.73 1.03
C ILE A 520 -0.30 -11.56 1.62
N LEU A 521 0.36 -10.67 2.36
CA LEU A 521 -0.29 -9.48 2.91
C LEU A 521 -0.85 -8.57 1.80
N GLU A 522 -0.10 -8.38 0.72
CA GLU A 522 -0.53 -7.60 -0.44
C GLU A 522 -1.76 -8.22 -1.12
N THR A 523 -1.76 -9.53 -1.31
CA THR A 523 -2.87 -10.27 -1.91
C THR A 523 -4.12 -10.19 -1.04
N MET A 524 -3.97 -10.35 0.27
CA MET A 524 -5.07 -10.20 1.23
C MET A 524 -5.55 -8.74 1.33
N ALA A 525 -4.65 -7.75 1.18
CA ALA A 525 -5.00 -6.35 1.13
C ALA A 525 -5.86 -6.03 -0.10
N LYS A 526 -5.49 -6.51 -1.29
CA LYS A 526 -6.31 -6.39 -2.50
C LYS A 526 -7.65 -7.09 -2.34
N ALA A 527 -7.66 -8.29 -1.77
CA ALA A 527 -8.88 -9.05 -1.52
C ALA A 527 -9.84 -8.30 -0.60
N SER A 528 -9.31 -7.57 0.39
CA SER A 528 -10.09 -6.80 1.36
C SER A 528 -10.89 -5.63 0.78
N GLU A 529 -10.61 -5.21 -0.46
CA GLU A 529 -11.39 -4.18 -1.16
C GLU A 529 -12.78 -4.69 -1.55
N ASN A 530 -12.87 -5.98 -1.93
CA ASN A 530 -14.09 -6.62 -2.40
C ASN A 530 -14.69 -7.59 -1.36
N ILE A 531 -13.86 -8.11 -0.45
CA ILE A 531 -14.23 -9.11 0.56
C ILE A 531 -14.15 -8.49 1.96
N VAL A 532 -15.22 -8.66 2.73
CA VAL A 532 -15.29 -8.12 4.09
C VAL A 532 -14.42 -8.94 5.03
N LEU A 533 -13.36 -8.31 5.57
CA LEU A 533 -12.56 -8.88 6.64
C LEU A 533 -13.09 -8.45 8.02
N HIS A 534 -13.22 -9.42 8.92
CA HIS A 534 -13.73 -9.23 10.26
C HIS A 534 -12.60 -9.11 11.29
N GLU A 535 -12.87 -8.44 12.41
CA GLU A 535 -11.93 -8.15 13.49
C GLU A 535 -11.13 -9.35 14.04
N GLU A 536 -11.65 -10.57 13.94
CA GLU A 536 -10.97 -11.78 14.45
C GLU A 536 -9.63 -12.09 13.77
N VAL A 537 -9.43 -11.65 12.53
CA VAL A 537 -8.16 -11.88 11.81
C VAL A 537 -7.04 -10.94 12.27
N LEU A 538 -7.40 -9.89 13.02
CA LEU A 538 -6.51 -8.77 13.32
C LEU A 538 -5.33 -9.17 14.21
N ASP A 539 -5.52 -10.08 15.18
CA ASP A 539 -4.43 -10.55 16.05
C ASP A 539 -3.37 -11.31 15.25
N ASP A 540 -3.80 -12.25 14.40
CA ASP A 540 -2.90 -13.09 13.62
C ASP A 540 -2.18 -12.28 12.53
N PHE A 541 -2.90 -11.38 11.87
CA PHE A 541 -2.34 -10.40 10.94
C PHE A 541 -1.30 -9.48 11.62
N MET A 542 -1.64 -8.85 12.75
CA MET A 542 -0.72 -7.91 13.42
C MET A 542 0.52 -8.63 13.95
N SER A 543 0.36 -9.85 14.48
CA SER A 543 1.47 -10.67 14.95
C SER A 543 2.42 -11.05 13.82
N SER A 544 1.88 -11.58 12.72
CA SER A 544 2.69 -11.97 11.55
C SER A 544 3.40 -10.77 10.91
N ALA A 545 2.70 -9.65 10.73
CA ALA A 545 3.29 -8.41 10.22
C ALA A 545 4.42 -7.89 11.14
N SER A 546 4.22 -7.92 12.46
CA SER A 546 5.26 -7.53 13.43
C SER A 546 6.50 -8.41 13.32
N SER A 547 6.35 -9.73 13.17
CA SER A 547 7.48 -10.67 13.06
C SER A 547 8.31 -10.47 11.79
N MET A 548 7.72 -9.99 10.68
CA MET A 548 8.46 -9.68 9.44
C MET A 548 9.51 -8.55 9.63
N LEU A 549 9.31 -7.70 10.64
CA LEU A 549 10.19 -6.57 10.95
C LEU A 549 11.35 -6.92 11.89
N ASP A 550 11.31 -8.09 12.55
CA ASP A 550 12.36 -8.54 13.47
C ASP A 550 13.63 -9.04 12.74
N ILE A 551 13.48 -9.47 11.49
CA ILE A 551 14.57 -10.04 10.69
C ILE A 551 15.21 -9.00 9.77
N THR A 552 16.50 -9.18 9.49
CA THR A 552 17.24 -8.34 8.55
C THR A 552 16.92 -8.76 7.12
N TRP A 553 16.37 -7.86 6.31
CA TRP A 553 16.12 -8.10 4.87
C TRP A 553 17.42 -7.95 4.08
N SER A 554 18.41 -8.76 4.43
CA SER A 554 19.75 -8.76 3.83
C SER A 554 19.82 -9.74 2.65
N GLY A 555 20.84 -9.62 1.80
CA GLY A 555 21.00 -10.51 0.62
C GLY A 555 20.21 -10.08 -0.63
N VAL A 556 19.53 -8.93 -0.61
CA VAL A 556 18.90 -8.31 -1.79
C VAL A 556 19.49 -6.93 -2.08
N ASN A 557 19.41 -6.49 -3.34
CA ASN A 557 19.79 -5.14 -3.73
C ASN A 557 18.99 -4.09 -2.94
N GLU A 558 19.60 -2.93 -2.65
CA GLU A 558 18.93 -1.85 -1.90
C GLU A 558 17.59 -1.43 -2.54
N SER A 559 17.52 -1.40 -3.87
CA SER A 559 16.29 -1.08 -4.61
C SER A 559 15.15 -2.08 -4.36
N VAL A 560 15.47 -3.37 -4.26
CA VAL A 560 14.50 -4.43 -3.98
C VAL A 560 14.03 -4.31 -2.53
N SER A 561 14.95 -4.10 -1.58
CA SER A 561 14.59 -3.85 -0.18
C SER A 561 13.68 -2.62 -0.02
N TYR A 562 13.92 -1.55 -0.78
CA TYR A 562 13.07 -0.34 -0.75
C TYR A 562 11.67 -0.63 -1.26
N THR A 563 11.55 -1.41 -2.34
CA THR A 563 10.26 -1.79 -2.94
C THR A 563 9.48 -2.69 -1.98
N MET A 564 10.10 -3.75 -1.45
CA MET A 564 9.51 -4.63 -0.44
C MET A 564 9.02 -3.85 0.80
N SER A 565 9.77 -2.82 1.22
CA SER A 565 9.40 -2.01 2.40
C SER A 565 8.17 -1.15 2.14
N ALA A 566 8.08 -0.60 0.92
CA ALA A 566 6.93 0.16 0.48
C ALA A 566 5.69 -0.74 0.35
N ASP A 567 5.84 -1.91 -0.26
CA ASP A 567 4.76 -2.89 -0.44
C ASP A 567 4.24 -3.41 0.90
N TYR A 568 5.13 -3.69 1.86
CA TYR A 568 4.77 -4.02 3.23
C TYR A 568 3.94 -2.91 3.89
N LEU A 569 4.41 -1.66 3.85
CA LEU A 569 3.73 -0.53 4.47
C LEU A 569 2.33 -0.32 3.89
N LEU A 570 2.23 -0.37 2.55
CA LEU A 570 0.97 -0.25 1.81
C LEU A 570 -0.01 -1.36 2.15
N SER A 571 0.47 -2.60 2.20
CA SER A 571 -0.36 -3.78 2.47
C SER A 571 -0.93 -3.73 3.89
N VAL A 572 -0.09 -3.41 4.87
CA VAL A 572 -0.51 -3.28 6.27
C VAL A 572 -1.49 -2.13 6.47
N GLU A 573 -1.25 -0.97 5.85
CA GLU A 573 -2.17 0.18 5.90
C GLU A 573 -3.54 -0.16 5.27
N SER A 574 -3.53 -0.80 4.10
CA SER A 574 -4.75 -1.21 3.40
C SER A 574 -5.56 -2.23 4.19
N LEU A 575 -4.91 -3.25 4.76
CA LEU A 575 -5.58 -4.23 5.64
C LEU A 575 -6.18 -3.55 6.87
N VAL A 576 -5.41 -2.70 7.57
CA VAL A 576 -5.92 -1.94 8.71
C VAL A 576 -7.11 -1.09 8.32
N LYS A 577 -7.11 -0.47 7.14
CA LYS A 577 -8.23 0.31 6.60
C LYS A 577 -9.49 -0.52 6.41
N HIS A 578 -9.41 -1.66 5.73
CA HIS A 578 -10.58 -2.43 5.30
C HIS A 578 -11.12 -3.41 6.35
N ILE A 579 -10.29 -3.88 7.31
CA ILE A 579 -10.77 -4.74 8.40
C ILE A 579 -11.83 -4.01 9.23
N LYS A 580 -13.03 -4.59 9.34
CA LYS A 580 -14.12 -4.03 10.13
C LYS A 580 -13.86 -4.22 11.62
N ILE A 581 -13.83 -3.11 12.35
CA ILE A 581 -13.64 -3.07 13.80
C ILE A 581 -14.98 -2.82 14.47
N ASN A 582 -15.37 -3.69 15.41
CA ASN A 582 -16.62 -3.58 16.14
C ASN A 582 -16.39 -3.12 17.58
N THR A 583 -15.53 -3.82 18.33
CA THR A 583 -15.44 -3.64 19.80
C THR A 583 -14.05 -3.31 20.33
N SER A 584 -12.96 -3.64 19.62
CA SER A 584 -11.61 -3.41 20.14
C SER A 584 -11.23 -1.94 20.19
N THR A 585 -10.39 -1.62 21.17
CA THR A 585 -9.83 -0.28 21.40
C THR A 585 -8.41 -0.14 20.86
N GLY A 586 -7.77 -1.26 20.48
CA GLY A 586 -6.46 -1.30 19.82
C GLY A 586 -5.75 -2.63 19.99
N PHE A 587 -4.66 -2.81 19.26
CA PHE A 587 -3.80 -4.00 19.24
C PHE A 587 -2.34 -3.56 19.26
N SER A 588 -1.52 -4.12 20.14
CA SER A 588 -0.11 -3.77 20.24
C SER A 588 0.75 -5.03 20.22
N THR A 589 1.80 -4.98 19.43
CA THR A 589 2.85 -5.99 19.29
C THR A 589 4.21 -5.32 19.57
N GLN A 590 5.32 -6.03 19.34
CA GLN A 590 6.66 -5.47 19.52
C GLN A 590 6.93 -4.33 18.52
N ASN A 591 6.65 -4.55 17.23
CA ASN A 591 6.98 -3.62 16.16
C ASN A 591 5.79 -2.80 15.64
N LEU A 592 4.56 -3.20 15.95
CA LEU A 592 3.33 -2.51 15.52
C LEU A 592 2.44 -2.13 16.69
N ASP A 593 1.89 -0.91 16.70
CA ASP A 593 0.91 -0.45 17.70
C ASP A 593 -0.26 0.24 16.98
N LEU A 594 -1.44 -0.36 17.07
CA LEU A 594 -2.67 0.05 16.40
C LEU A 594 -3.69 0.50 17.44
N LYS A 595 -4.25 1.69 17.27
CA LYS A 595 -5.32 2.24 18.12
C LYS A 595 -6.49 2.74 17.30
N PHE A 596 -7.67 2.74 17.93
CA PHE A 596 -8.92 3.17 17.31
C PHE A 596 -9.57 4.31 18.09
N CYS A 597 -10.18 5.25 17.38
CA CYS A 597 -10.95 6.32 17.99
C CYS A 597 -12.17 6.70 17.14
N LYS A 598 -13.34 6.79 17.79
CA LYS A 598 -14.64 7.07 17.15
C LYS A 598 -15.23 8.44 17.55
N ASN A 599 -14.52 9.21 18.36
CA ASN A 599 -15.02 10.48 18.91
C ASN A 599 -14.84 11.64 17.93
N SER A 600 -15.66 12.69 18.09
CA SER A 600 -15.56 13.93 17.31
C SER A 600 -14.21 14.63 17.46
N ASP A 601 -13.64 14.55 18.66
CA ASP A 601 -12.27 14.95 18.96
C ASP A 601 -11.49 13.73 19.42
N CYS A 602 -10.61 13.24 18.56
CA CYS A 602 -9.76 12.09 18.81
C CYS A 602 -8.39 12.54 19.29
N ASN A 603 -8.07 12.22 20.54
CA ASN A 603 -6.74 12.38 21.11
C ASN A 603 -6.25 11.01 21.59
N VAL A 604 -5.33 10.41 20.83
CA VAL A 604 -4.84 9.04 21.04
C VAL A 604 -3.32 9.07 21.13
N SER A 605 -2.76 8.33 22.08
CA SER A 605 -1.31 8.11 22.15
C SER A 605 -0.97 6.73 21.57
N VAL A 606 -0.05 6.69 20.60
CA VAL A 606 0.41 5.48 19.91
C VAL A 606 1.94 5.47 19.95
N SER A 607 2.54 4.48 20.61
CA SER A 607 4.01 4.38 20.80
C SER A 607 4.69 5.72 21.14
N ASP A 608 4.15 6.40 22.16
CA ASP A 608 4.57 7.72 22.65
C ASP A 608 4.36 8.92 21.71
N ILE A 609 3.62 8.76 20.60
CA ILE A 609 3.17 9.86 19.74
C ILE A 609 1.74 10.22 20.05
N ASN A 610 1.49 11.50 20.36
CA ASN A 610 0.13 11.98 20.54
C ASN A 610 -0.44 12.40 19.18
N VAL A 611 -1.51 11.74 18.78
CA VAL A 611 -2.28 12.00 17.57
C VAL A 611 -3.53 12.76 17.96
N ASN A 612 -3.70 13.94 17.39
CA ASN A 612 -4.86 14.80 17.62
C ASN A 612 -5.58 15.05 16.29
N LEU A 613 -6.87 14.70 16.27
CA LEU A 613 -7.77 14.94 15.15
C LEU A 613 -9.05 15.59 15.66
N LYS A 614 -9.41 16.74 15.10
CA LYS A 614 -10.62 17.50 15.49
C LYS A 614 -11.68 17.43 14.41
N ASN A 615 -12.94 17.51 14.83
CA ASN A 615 -14.12 17.59 13.96
C ASN A 615 -14.32 16.38 13.04
N ASN A 616 -14.40 15.17 13.60
CA ASN A 616 -14.51 13.94 12.83
C ASN A 616 -15.76 13.09 13.16
N ASN A 617 -16.53 12.68 12.15
CA ASN A 617 -17.67 11.76 12.32
C ASN A 617 -17.34 10.28 11.98
N GLY A 618 -16.10 10.00 11.55
CA GLY A 618 -15.62 8.68 11.12
C GLY A 618 -14.79 7.93 12.18
N LEU A 619 -14.44 6.68 11.88
CA LEU A 619 -13.55 5.86 12.72
C LEU A 619 -12.09 6.15 12.32
N LEU A 620 -11.33 6.76 13.22
CA LEU A 620 -9.89 6.97 13.08
C LEU A 620 -9.14 5.71 13.50
N LYS A 621 -8.31 5.19 12.60
CA LYS A 621 -7.37 4.08 12.85
C LYS A 621 -5.95 4.64 12.77
N THR A 622 -5.15 4.44 13.81
CA THR A 622 -3.78 4.96 13.89
C THR A 622 -2.82 3.81 14.15
N LEU A 623 -1.88 3.59 13.24
CA LEU A 623 -0.88 2.53 13.28
C LEU A 623 0.52 3.14 13.40
N ALA A 624 1.28 2.74 14.40
CA ALA A 624 2.71 2.98 14.47
C ALA A 624 3.50 1.74 14.04
N VAL A 625 4.52 1.94 13.21
CA VAL A 625 5.42 0.91 12.68
C VAL A 625 6.86 1.24 13.08
N LYS A 626 7.52 0.30 13.79
CA LYS A 626 8.94 0.36 14.19
C LYS A 626 9.82 -0.40 13.20
N ASN A 627 11.12 -0.12 13.15
CA ASN A 627 12.12 -0.94 12.42
C ASN A 627 11.92 -1.10 10.90
N LEU A 628 11.11 -0.23 10.28
CA LEU A 628 10.90 -0.17 8.83
C LEU A 628 11.57 1.07 8.19
N MET A 629 11.78 2.13 8.97
CA MET A 629 12.20 3.44 8.47
C MET A 629 13.61 3.41 7.84
N ASP A 630 14.52 2.64 8.41
CA ASP A 630 15.86 2.39 7.89
C ASP A 630 15.87 1.66 6.53
N ARG A 631 14.79 0.93 6.23
CA ARG A 631 14.62 0.13 5.01
C ARG A 631 13.89 0.85 3.89
N LEU A 632 13.39 2.07 4.12
CA LEU A 632 12.79 2.90 3.08
C LEU A 632 13.84 3.84 2.48
N ARG A 633 13.68 4.11 1.17
CA ARG A 633 14.55 5.02 0.43
C ARG A 633 14.53 6.41 1.09
N ASN A 634 15.70 6.97 1.37
CA ASN A 634 15.82 8.36 1.82
C ASN A 634 16.26 9.25 0.67
N ASN A 635 15.39 10.17 0.28
CA ASN A 635 15.63 11.17 -0.74
C ASN A 635 16.03 12.55 -0.18
N PHE A 636 16.23 12.67 1.13
CA PHE A 636 16.67 13.88 1.80
C PHE A 636 18.12 13.74 2.28
N ASP A 637 19.04 14.48 1.65
CA ASP A 637 20.46 14.49 2.03
C ASP A 637 20.67 15.09 3.43
N ASN A 638 21.69 14.62 4.14
CA ASN A 638 22.09 15.09 5.48
C ASN A 638 20.97 15.03 6.54
N THR A 639 20.08 14.05 6.43
CA THR A 639 19.04 13.78 7.43
C THR A 639 19.26 12.45 8.13
N GLU A 640 18.99 12.41 9.45
CA GLU A 640 18.87 11.18 10.22
C GLU A 640 17.39 10.84 10.40
N ARG A 641 17.06 9.55 10.30
CA ARG A 641 15.69 9.04 10.30
C ARG A 641 15.24 8.73 11.73
N THR A 642 14.01 9.07 12.12
CA THR A 642 13.42 8.56 13.36
C THR A 642 13.08 7.09 13.25
N GLY A 643 13.13 6.31 14.35
CA GLY A 643 12.87 4.86 14.29
C GLY A 643 11.40 4.44 14.08
N LEU A 644 10.48 5.39 13.84
CA LEU A 644 9.04 5.16 13.81
C LEU A 644 8.35 5.82 12.61
N ILE A 645 7.40 5.11 12.01
CA ILE A 645 6.46 5.58 10.99
C ILE A 645 5.06 5.52 11.58
N LEU A 646 4.25 6.54 11.37
CA LEU A 646 2.86 6.59 11.83
C LEU A 646 1.91 6.70 10.64
N SER A 647 1.07 5.70 10.42
CA SER A 647 -0.02 5.78 9.45
C SER A 647 -1.34 6.10 10.16
N ALA A 648 -2.10 7.05 9.61
CA ALA A 648 -3.41 7.43 10.11
C ALA A 648 -4.43 7.33 8.99
N THR A 649 -5.47 6.53 9.20
CA THR A 649 -6.53 6.30 8.22
C THR A 649 -7.88 6.64 8.83
N LEU A 650 -8.68 7.41 8.09
CA LEU A 650 -10.03 7.75 8.49
C LEU A 650 -11.04 7.05 7.60
N VAL A 651 -11.95 6.29 8.23
CA VAL A 651 -12.99 5.54 7.53
C VAL A 651 -14.33 6.28 7.69
N ASN A 652 -15.09 6.42 6.60
CA ASN A 652 -16.39 7.08 6.50
C ASN A 652 -16.40 8.61 6.69
N SER A 653 -15.52 9.34 5.99
CA SER A 653 -15.50 10.81 5.99
C SER A 653 -15.21 11.40 4.61
N ASN A 654 -15.89 12.48 4.24
CA ASN A 654 -15.69 13.22 2.98
C ASN A 654 -15.11 14.64 3.19
N GLU A 655 -14.61 14.96 4.38
CA GLU A 655 -14.17 16.31 4.75
C GLU A 655 -12.65 16.47 4.65
N SER A 656 -12.19 17.72 4.51
CA SER A 656 -10.77 18.07 4.59
C SER A 656 -10.26 17.90 6.03
N VAL A 657 -9.28 17.04 6.21
CA VAL A 657 -8.79 16.63 7.54
C VAL A 657 -7.48 17.34 7.88
N GLU A 658 -7.42 18.00 9.04
CA GLU A 658 -6.16 18.49 9.62
C GLU A 658 -5.78 17.59 10.80
N ILE A 659 -4.66 16.89 10.68
CA ILE A 659 -4.13 15.97 11.70
C ILE A 659 -2.88 16.56 12.36
N GLY A 660 -2.88 16.57 13.69
CA GLY A 660 -1.76 16.99 14.51
C GLY A 660 -1.04 15.79 15.11
N LEU A 661 0.25 15.63 14.81
CA LEU A 661 1.09 14.52 15.25
C LEU A 661 2.24 15.05 16.09
N ASN A 662 2.33 14.64 17.35
CA ASN A 662 3.33 15.16 18.27
C ASN A 662 4.39 14.09 18.57
N PHE A 663 5.53 14.17 17.88
CA PHE A 663 6.63 13.20 17.98
C PHE A 663 7.63 13.54 19.11
N PRO A 664 8.13 12.55 19.86
CA PRO A 664 9.21 12.76 20.81
C PRO A 664 10.55 13.04 20.09
N ARG A 665 11.36 13.99 20.59
CA ARG A 665 12.70 14.25 20.03
C ARG A 665 13.69 13.19 20.54
N GLN A 666 14.00 12.21 19.70
CA GLN A 666 14.88 11.08 20.07
C GLN A 666 16.38 11.45 20.09
N LEU A 667 16.85 12.41 19.28
CA LEU A 667 18.23 12.88 19.29
C LEU A 667 18.32 14.35 19.74
N GLN A 668 19.01 14.57 20.87
CA GLN A 668 19.23 15.90 21.44
C GLN A 668 20.19 16.79 20.61
N ASN A 669 20.93 16.20 19.65
CA ASN A 669 22.01 16.87 18.90
C ASN A 669 21.61 17.37 17.49
N LEU A 670 20.34 17.26 17.07
CA LEU A 670 19.89 17.71 15.74
C LEU A 670 19.02 18.95 15.83
N SER A 671 19.28 19.96 14.99
CA SER A 671 18.75 21.32 15.11
C SER A 671 17.28 21.46 14.69
N LYS A 672 16.83 20.74 13.64
CA LYS A 672 15.50 20.92 13.05
C LYS A 672 14.84 19.61 12.62
N GLY A 673 13.56 19.44 12.98
CA GLY A 673 12.70 18.35 12.52
C GLY A 673 11.92 18.72 11.26
N ILE A 674 11.90 17.82 10.28
CA ILE A 674 11.15 17.94 9.03
C ILE A 674 10.03 16.90 9.05
N CYS A 675 8.79 17.35 8.99
CA CYS A 675 7.63 16.48 8.87
C CYS A 675 7.46 16.03 7.43
N VAL A 676 7.46 14.72 7.19
CA VAL A 676 7.33 14.12 5.87
C VAL A 676 6.28 13.04 5.87
N PHE A 677 5.76 12.72 4.69
CA PHE A 677 4.89 11.57 4.46
C PHE A 677 5.42 10.73 3.30
N TRP A 678 5.06 9.45 3.27
CA TRP A 678 5.42 8.54 2.19
C TRP A 678 4.48 8.74 1.00
N ASP A 679 5.01 9.21 -0.12
CA ASP A 679 4.28 9.34 -1.38
C ASP A 679 4.34 8.01 -2.14
N THR A 680 3.19 7.36 -2.22
CA THR A 680 3.01 6.04 -2.82
C THR A 680 3.14 6.06 -4.35
N THR A 681 2.94 7.22 -4.99
CA THR A 681 3.07 7.33 -6.45
C THR A 681 4.51 7.39 -6.91
N GLY A 682 5.38 7.99 -6.08
CA GLY A 682 6.80 8.15 -6.36
C GLY A 682 7.72 7.22 -5.58
N ASN A 683 7.21 6.47 -4.61
CA ASN A 683 8.00 5.69 -3.63
C ASN A 683 9.12 6.55 -2.99
N VAL A 684 8.75 7.75 -2.54
CA VAL A 684 9.66 8.75 -1.96
C VAL A 684 9.01 9.51 -0.80
N TRP A 685 9.82 10.09 0.09
CA TRP A 685 9.32 10.98 1.13
C TRP A 685 9.03 12.37 0.56
N SER A 686 7.88 12.93 0.93
CA SER A 686 7.43 14.27 0.52
C SER A 686 7.06 15.14 1.72
N LYS A 687 7.30 16.46 1.60
CA LYS A 687 6.93 17.48 2.59
C LYS A 687 5.58 18.16 2.26
N ALA A 688 4.95 17.80 1.14
CA ALA A 688 3.75 18.47 0.66
C ALA A 688 2.58 18.32 1.66
N GLY A 689 1.91 19.43 1.96
CA GLY A 689 0.74 19.41 2.85
C GLY A 689 1.03 19.20 4.35
N CYS A 690 2.30 19.14 4.77
CA CYS A 690 2.73 18.99 6.17
C CYS A 690 3.60 20.18 6.63
N LYS A 691 3.40 20.65 7.87
CA LYS A 691 4.16 21.73 8.49
C LYS A 691 4.69 21.31 9.86
N ALA A 692 5.99 21.49 10.08
CA ALA A 692 6.64 21.26 11.36
C ALA A 692 6.54 22.50 12.27
N LYS A 693 6.20 22.28 13.53
CA LYS A 693 6.23 23.28 14.60
C LYS A 693 7.02 22.71 15.78
N THR A 694 8.07 23.42 16.22
CA THR A 694 8.83 23.04 17.41
C THR A 694 8.02 23.43 18.65
N THR A 695 7.78 22.46 19.55
CA THR A 695 7.05 22.72 20.81
C THR A 695 8.04 22.89 21.96
N LYS A 696 7.70 23.72 22.95
CA LYS A 696 8.54 24.04 24.13
C LYS A 696 9.00 22.79 24.93
N ASP A 697 8.30 21.67 24.79
CA ASP A 697 8.53 20.43 25.54
C ASP A 697 9.53 19.46 24.87
N ASN A 698 10.45 19.94 24.03
CA ASN A 698 11.40 19.09 23.30
C ASN A 698 10.71 18.03 22.41
N ARG A 699 9.60 18.41 21.77
CA ARG A 699 8.81 17.58 20.85
C ARG A 699 8.53 18.32 19.54
N ILE A 700 8.33 17.57 18.46
CA ILE A 700 8.07 18.12 17.13
C ILE A 700 6.60 17.87 16.80
N LEU A 701 5.83 18.95 16.65
CA LEU A 701 4.43 18.90 16.23
C LEU A 701 4.35 19.03 14.71
N CYS A 702 3.92 17.96 14.05
CA CYS A 702 3.61 17.94 12.63
C CYS A 702 2.11 18.17 12.41
N VAL A 703 1.77 19.19 11.64
CA VAL A 703 0.39 19.48 11.22
C VAL A 703 0.27 19.18 9.74
N CYS A 704 -0.53 18.18 9.38
CA CYS A 704 -0.73 17.73 8.01
C CYS A 704 -2.19 17.86 7.57
N THR A 705 -2.40 18.08 6.27
CA THR A 705 -3.71 18.34 5.65
C THR A 705 -4.28 17.14 4.87
N HIS A 706 -3.67 15.98 5.04
CA HIS A 706 -4.04 14.72 4.41
C HIS A 706 -3.80 13.57 5.40
N LEU A 707 -4.15 12.35 4.99
CA LEU A 707 -4.05 11.12 5.77
C LEU A 707 -3.19 10.13 4.97
N THR A 708 -1.98 9.86 5.45
CA THR A 708 -0.98 8.98 4.83
C THR A 708 -0.05 8.40 5.91
N ALA A 709 0.99 7.66 5.53
CA ALA A 709 2.07 7.28 6.44
C ALA A 709 3.06 8.45 6.65
N PHE A 710 3.13 8.93 7.88
CA PHE A 710 3.95 10.07 8.32
C PHE A 710 5.23 9.63 9.05
N SER A 711 6.28 10.45 8.94
CA SER A 711 7.52 10.31 9.71
C SER A 711 8.16 11.68 9.93
N VAL A 712 9.17 11.74 10.81
CA VAL A 712 9.98 12.94 11.06
C VAL A 712 11.42 12.64 10.65
N LEU A 713 11.95 13.41 9.72
CA LEU A 713 13.38 13.40 9.41
C LEU A 713 14.05 14.51 10.22
N MET A 714 15.17 14.20 10.87
CA MET A 714 15.94 15.18 11.62
C MET A 714 17.13 15.63 10.76
N ALA A 715 17.25 16.94 10.51
CA ALA A 715 18.34 17.46 9.67
C ALA A 715 19.61 17.70 10.49
N LYS A 716 20.75 17.30 9.92
CA LYS A 716 22.10 17.51 10.49
C LYS A 716 22.63 18.86 9.99
N GLY A 717 22.04 19.94 10.51
CA GLY A 717 22.46 21.32 10.22
C GLY A 717 21.33 22.23 9.74
N ASP A 718 21.52 23.53 9.92
CA ASP A 718 20.60 24.54 9.41
C ASP A 718 20.59 24.53 7.89
N VAL A 719 19.39 24.39 7.34
CA VAL A 719 19.14 24.68 5.92
C VAL A 719 19.35 26.17 5.75
N SER A 720 20.54 26.54 5.26
CA SER A 720 20.98 27.91 5.00
C SER A 720 19.91 28.70 4.24
N ASN A 721 19.55 29.87 4.76
CA ASN A 721 18.73 30.83 4.03
C ASN A 721 19.58 31.42 2.88
N GLU A 722 19.53 30.78 1.72
CA GLU A 722 20.27 31.15 0.50
C GLU A 722 20.10 32.66 0.15
N VAL A 723 18.95 33.23 0.49
CA VAL A 723 18.64 34.66 0.32
C VAL A 723 19.52 35.57 1.20
N LEU A 724 19.79 35.17 2.44
CA LEU A 724 20.56 35.96 3.40
C LEU A 724 22.07 35.91 3.07
N ASP A 725 22.56 34.77 2.60
CA ASP A 725 23.95 34.61 2.16
C ASP A 725 24.25 35.45 0.91
N ILE A 726 23.30 35.52 -0.03
CA ILE A 726 23.40 36.39 -1.22
C ILE A 726 23.46 37.86 -0.79
N ILE A 727 22.58 38.30 0.11
CA ILE A 727 22.52 39.70 0.56
C ILE A 727 23.79 40.09 1.34
N THR A 728 24.30 39.20 2.20
CA THR A 728 25.53 39.42 2.96
C THR A 728 26.74 39.54 2.04
N ASN A 729 26.86 38.66 1.04
CA ASN A 729 27.96 38.70 0.07
C ASN A 729 27.93 39.96 -0.81
N VAL A 730 26.75 40.39 -1.26
CA VAL A 730 26.60 41.63 -2.05
C VAL A 730 26.92 42.86 -1.19
N GLY A 731 26.43 42.91 0.05
CA GLY A 731 26.71 44.00 0.99
C GLY A 731 28.21 44.14 1.31
N LEU A 732 28.90 43.03 1.57
CA LEU A 732 30.34 42.99 1.79
C LEU A 732 31.13 43.46 0.55
N GLY A 733 30.72 43.05 -0.65
CA GLY A 733 31.36 43.49 -1.89
C GLY A 733 31.27 45.02 -2.10
N VAL A 734 30.13 45.62 -1.77
CA VAL A 734 29.94 47.08 -1.81
C VAL A 734 30.80 47.78 -0.74
N SER A 735 30.85 47.25 0.49
CA SER A 735 31.70 47.75 1.59
C SER A 735 33.19 47.78 1.21
N ILE A 736 33.71 46.67 0.70
CA ILE A 736 35.12 46.56 0.28
C ILE A 736 35.44 47.60 -0.81
N SER A 737 34.55 47.76 -1.79
CA SER A 737 34.72 48.70 -2.89
C SER A 737 34.76 50.16 -2.40
N SER A 738 33.85 50.54 -1.50
CA SER A 738 33.81 51.90 -0.95
C SER A 738 35.01 52.21 -0.05
N LEU A 739 35.46 51.24 0.76
CA LEU A 739 36.65 51.35 1.61
C LEU A 739 37.94 51.57 0.80
N ILE A 740 38.11 50.85 -0.32
CA ILE A 740 39.26 51.06 -1.21
C ILE A 740 39.24 52.46 -1.81
N ILE A 741 38.08 52.91 -2.30
CA ILE A 741 37.91 54.27 -2.84
C ILE A 741 38.25 55.33 -1.78
N PHE A 742 37.74 55.17 -0.56
CA PHE A 742 38.03 56.07 0.57
C PHE A 742 39.52 56.17 0.87
N LEU A 743 40.22 55.03 0.98
CA LEU A 743 41.66 55.01 1.24
C LEU A 743 42.48 55.67 0.12
N VAL A 744 42.06 55.50 -1.14
CA VAL A 744 42.69 56.17 -2.30
C VAL A 744 42.48 57.68 -2.22
N ILE A 745 41.26 58.15 -1.93
CA ILE A 745 40.95 59.59 -1.79
C ILE A 745 41.77 60.21 -0.65
N GLU A 746 41.79 59.57 0.52
CA GLU A 746 42.56 60.04 1.68
C GLU A 746 44.07 60.08 1.37
N SER A 747 44.60 59.08 0.64
CA SER A 747 46.01 59.06 0.23
C SER A 747 46.36 60.24 -0.70
N VAL A 748 45.50 60.53 -1.69
CA VAL A 748 45.71 61.63 -2.66
C VAL A 748 45.59 62.99 -1.98
N VAL A 749 44.63 63.15 -1.08
CA VAL A 749 44.26 64.45 -0.48
C VAL A 749 44.98 64.71 0.86
N TRP A 750 45.74 63.74 1.36
CA TRP A 750 46.42 63.77 2.67
C TRP A 750 47.17 65.08 2.93
N SER A 751 48.04 65.49 2.01
CA SER A 751 48.85 66.71 2.16
C SER A 751 48.01 68.00 2.12
N ALA A 752 46.82 67.98 1.54
CA ALA A 752 45.94 69.14 1.43
C ALA A 752 45.03 69.32 2.66
N VAL A 753 44.64 68.24 3.33
CA VAL A 753 43.69 68.27 4.46
C VAL A 753 44.38 68.18 5.83
N VAL A 754 45.58 67.61 5.88
CA VAL A 754 46.37 67.47 7.12
C VAL A 754 47.17 68.75 7.44
N LYS A 755 46.46 69.87 7.61
CA LYS A 755 47.06 71.18 7.93
C LYS A 755 47.27 71.42 9.43
N THR A 756 46.53 70.72 10.29
CA THR A 756 46.57 70.92 11.75
C THR A 756 46.88 69.63 12.49
N ASN A 757 47.36 69.72 13.73
CA ASN A 757 47.59 68.54 14.57
C ASN A 757 46.29 67.76 14.86
N LEU A 758 45.13 68.44 14.84
CA LEU A 758 43.82 67.84 15.03
C LEU A 758 43.36 67.07 13.78
N SER A 759 43.51 67.68 12.60
CA SER A 759 43.18 67.01 11.34
C SER A 759 44.09 65.82 11.08
N LEU A 760 45.40 65.91 11.38
CA LEU A 760 46.30 64.75 11.30
C LEU A 760 45.78 63.55 12.09
N TYR A 761 45.38 63.75 13.35
CA TYR A 761 44.90 62.66 14.18
C TYR A 761 43.57 62.09 13.66
N ARG A 762 42.61 62.96 13.32
CA ARG A 762 41.30 62.55 12.82
C ARG A 762 41.43 61.67 11.57
N HIS A 763 42.23 62.12 10.60
CA HIS A 763 42.46 61.38 9.36
C HIS A 763 43.29 60.11 9.61
N THR A 764 44.24 60.12 10.55
CA THR A 764 44.97 58.91 10.96
C THR A 764 44.05 57.86 11.58
N ALA A 765 43.13 58.25 12.48
CA ALA A 765 42.18 57.33 13.09
C ALA A 765 41.21 56.76 12.03
N LEU A 766 40.66 57.61 11.15
CA LEU A 766 39.78 57.20 10.05
C LEU A 766 40.47 56.21 9.09
N VAL A 767 41.72 56.47 8.68
CA VAL A 767 42.48 55.56 7.83
C VAL A 767 42.70 54.21 8.53
N ASN A 768 43.04 54.20 9.82
CA ASN A 768 43.24 52.93 10.55
C ASN A 768 41.93 52.15 10.74
N ILE A 769 40.81 52.83 11.03
CA ILE A 769 39.48 52.21 11.09
C ILE A 769 39.16 51.55 9.74
N ALA A 770 39.35 52.29 8.64
CA ALA A 770 39.09 51.79 7.29
C ALA A 770 40.01 50.62 6.90
N VAL A 771 41.31 50.69 7.20
CA VAL A 771 42.26 49.60 6.91
C VAL A 771 41.89 48.33 7.68
N PHE A 772 41.60 48.43 8.98
CA PHE A 772 41.24 47.24 9.76
C PHE A 772 39.88 46.67 9.39
N LEU A 773 38.91 47.51 9.04
CA LEU A 773 37.62 47.04 8.53
C LEU A 773 37.77 46.32 7.18
N LEU A 774 38.56 46.88 6.26
CA LEU A 774 38.86 46.25 4.97
C LEU A 774 39.53 44.88 5.13
N LEU A 775 40.50 44.77 6.04
CA LEU A 775 41.15 43.50 6.33
C LEU A 775 40.18 42.49 6.96
N ALA A 776 39.29 42.93 7.85
CA ALA A 776 38.26 42.08 8.46
C ALA A 776 37.26 41.56 7.42
N ASP A 777 36.75 42.43 6.54
CA ASP A 777 35.81 42.08 5.47
C ASP A 777 36.45 41.09 4.47
N CYS A 778 37.71 41.30 4.08
CA CYS A 778 38.47 40.35 3.26
C CYS A 778 38.60 38.98 3.93
N CYS A 779 38.87 38.94 5.23
CA CYS A 779 38.92 37.68 5.97
C CYS A 779 37.54 37.01 6.12
N PHE A 780 36.46 37.80 6.20
CA PHE A 780 35.07 37.30 6.22
C PHE A 780 34.69 36.65 4.89
N VAL A 781 34.98 37.32 3.77
CA VAL A 781 34.77 36.77 2.42
C VAL A 781 35.61 35.51 2.21
N ALA A 782 36.89 35.51 2.63
CA ALA A 782 37.75 34.33 2.52
C ALA A 782 37.24 33.12 3.30
N SER A 783 36.37 33.32 4.30
CA SER A 783 35.76 32.26 5.10
C SER A 783 34.35 31.87 4.68
N ALA A 784 33.81 32.44 3.59
CA ALA A 784 32.44 32.18 3.14
C ALA A 784 32.21 30.71 2.72
N SER A 785 33.29 30.01 2.35
CA SER A 785 33.26 28.58 1.97
C SER A 785 34.16 27.76 2.90
N PRO A 786 33.73 27.49 4.14
CA PRO A 786 34.56 26.82 5.15
C PRO A 786 34.96 25.39 4.75
N LYS A 787 34.18 24.73 3.88
CA LYS A 787 34.46 23.38 3.37
C LYS A 787 35.71 23.27 2.49
N ASP A 788 36.16 24.38 1.90
CA ASP A 788 37.34 24.43 1.02
C ASP A 788 38.62 24.82 1.77
N LEU A 789 38.53 25.11 3.07
CA LEU A 789 39.64 25.59 3.90
C LEU A 789 40.21 24.49 4.77
N SER A 790 41.53 24.48 4.94
CA SER A 790 42.17 23.65 5.97
C SER A 790 41.90 24.19 7.37
N GLU A 791 41.90 23.33 8.38
CA GLU A 791 41.71 23.71 9.79
C GLU A 791 42.67 24.83 10.22
N THR A 792 43.91 24.79 9.74
CA THR A 792 44.92 25.83 10.03
C THR A 792 44.56 27.17 9.40
N MET A 793 44.01 27.19 8.18
CA MET A 793 43.57 28.42 7.52
C MET A 793 42.32 28.99 8.17
N CYS A 794 41.38 28.12 8.57
CA CYS A 794 40.19 28.50 9.33
C CYS A 794 40.56 29.14 10.69
N LEU A 795 41.54 28.57 11.39
CA LEU A 795 42.11 29.15 12.61
C LEU A 795 42.78 30.51 12.35
N ALA A 796 43.63 30.61 11.33
CA ALA A 796 44.30 31.86 10.97
C ALA A 796 43.29 32.97 10.65
N LEU A 797 42.26 32.67 9.85
CA LEU A 797 41.20 33.62 9.51
C LEU A 797 40.41 34.05 10.74
N THR A 798 40.09 33.13 11.66
CA THR A 798 39.39 33.46 12.91
C THR A 798 40.21 34.41 13.78
N VAL A 799 41.50 34.13 13.96
CA VAL A 799 42.41 35.00 14.72
C VAL A 799 42.55 36.37 14.07
N CYS A 800 42.72 36.43 12.74
CA CYS A 800 42.84 37.66 11.99
C CYS A 800 41.59 38.54 12.12
N LYS A 801 40.40 37.98 11.86
CA LYS A 801 39.13 38.70 12.01
C LYS A 801 38.93 39.21 13.45
N HIS A 802 39.19 38.37 14.46
CA HIS A 802 39.07 38.78 15.88
C HIS A 802 39.97 39.99 16.18
N LEU A 803 41.23 39.94 15.72
CA LEU A 803 42.18 41.04 15.90
C LEU A 803 41.75 42.31 15.15
N PHE A 804 41.39 42.20 13.87
CA PHE A 804 41.09 43.34 13.02
C PHE A 804 39.81 44.06 13.45
N PHE A 805 38.74 43.34 13.78
CA PHE A 805 37.55 43.99 14.33
C PHE A 805 37.85 44.68 15.66
N LEU A 806 38.59 44.05 16.57
CA LEU A 806 38.91 44.66 17.87
C LEU A 806 39.83 45.90 17.73
N ALA A 807 40.75 45.89 16.77
CA ALA A 807 41.57 47.06 16.43
C ALA A 807 40.72 48.19 15.83
N MET A 808 39.79 47.87 14.94
CA MET A 808 38.81 48.81 14.36
C MET A 808 38.00 49.49 15.47
N PHE A 809 37.42 48.72 16.41
CA PHE A 809 36.72 49.27 17.59
C PHE A 809 37.61 50.11 18.50
N SER A 810 38.86 49.69 18.73
CA SER A 810 39.80 50.45 19.57
C SER A 810 40.18 51.80 18.96
N TRP A 811 40.33 51.88 17.63
CA TRP A 811 40.54 53.13 16.91
C TRP A 811 39.28 54.01 16.87
N MET A 812 38.08 53.41 16.80
CA MET A 812 36.81 54.15 16.97
C MET A 812 36.70 54.77 18.37
N LEU A 813 37.06 54.04 19.43
CA LEU A 813 37.11 54.56 20.80
C LEU A 813 38.08 55.75 20.90
N CYS A 814 39.28 55.62 20.33
CA CYS A 814 40.28 56.67 20.29
C CYS A 814 39.75 57.95 19.60
N MET A 815 39.07 57.78 18.48
CA MET A 815 38.44 58.88 17.74
C MET A 815 37.33 59.56 18.55
N SER A 816 36.51 58.78 19.24
CA SER A 816 35.42 59.23 20.11
C SER A 816 35.90 60.06 21.31
N VAL A 817 36.86 59.51 22.07
CA VAL A 817 37.45 60.19 23.23
C VAL A 817 38.16 61.49 22.81
N MET A 818 38.84 61.49 21.65
CA MET A 818 39.45 62.71 21.11
C MET A 818 38.42 63.82 20.91
N LEU A 819 37.30 63.48 20.26
CA LEU A 819 36.28 64.46 19.88
C LEU A 819 35.64 65.08 21.12
N VAL A 820 35.32 64.26 22.13
CA VAL A 820 34.80 64.73 23.43
C VAL A 820 35.82 65.62 24.16
N HIS A 821 37.08 65.20 24.25
CA HIS A 821 38.12 65.98 24.91
C HIS A 821 38.27 67.38 24.27
N ARG A 822 38.20 67.46 22.94
CA ARG A 822 38.29 68.75 22.23
C ARG A 822 37.10 69.67 22.47
N LEU A 823 35.90 69.11 22.61
CA LEU A 823 34.70 69.90 22.89
C LEU A 823 34.63 70.42 24.33
N ILE A 824 35.09 69.63 25.31
CA ILE A 824 35.06 70.03 26.73
C ILE A 824 36.27 70.88 27.11
N PHE A 825 37.48 70.51 26.67
CA PHE A 825 38.74 71.16 27.07
C PHE A 825 39.32 72.02 25.94
N VAL A 826 38.57 73.03 25.50
CA VAL A 826 38.95 73.94 24.41
C VAL A 826 40.28 74.68 24.70
N PHE A 827 40.59 74.96 25.97
CA PHE A 827 41.76 75.75 26.39
C PHE A 827 42.99 74.93 26.83
N SER A 828 42.91 73.59 26.88
CA SER A 828 44.04 72.71 27.24
C SER A 828 44.44 71.83 26.04
N PRO A 829 45.29 72.33 25.12
CA PRO A 829 45.67 71.57 23.94
C PRO A 829 46.56 70.37 24.31
N LEU A 830 46.10 69.17 23.97
CA LEU A 830 46.89 67.95 24.12
C LEU A 830 48.16 67.98 23.28
N ARG A 831 49.30 67.61 23.89
CA ARG A 831 50.58 67.50 23.19
C ARG A 831 50.52 66.35 22.16
N LYS A 832 50.70 66.70 20.88
CA LYS A 832 50.67 65.79 19.71
C LYS A 832 51.34 64.42 19.96
N ARG A 833 52.57 64.44 20.49
CA ARG A 833 53.38 63.24 20.72
C ARG A 833 52.79 62.29 21.76
N VAL A 834 52.23 62.83 22.86
CA VAL A 834 51.71 62.02 23.97
C VAL A 834 50.40 61.35 23.56
N PHE A 835 49.51 62.11 22.90
CA PHE A 835 48.21 61.62 22.49
C PHE A 835 48.29 60.56 21.37
N MET A 836 49.16 60.79 20.37
CA MET A 836 49.41 59.81 19.31
C MET A 836 50.02 58.50 19.85
N PHE A 837 50.93 58.61 20.84
CA PHE A 837 51.51 57.45 21.51
C PHE A 837 50.46 56.66 22.30
N LEU A 838 49.66 57.32 23.14
CA LEU A 838 48.58 56.69 23.91
C LEU A 838 47.55 56.02 22.99
N SER A 839 47.13 56.71 21.92
CA SER A 839 46.19 56.18 20.93
C SER A 839 46.76 54.97 20.17
N SER A 840 48.07 54.93 19.92
CA SER A 840 48.70 53.77 19.26
C SER A 840 48.79 52.57 20.21
N ILE A 841 49.01 52.80 21.51
CA ILE A 841 48.95 51.73 22.52
C ILE A 841 47.55 51.14 22.57
N VAL A 842 46.52 51.98 22.71
CA VAL A 842 45.13 51.53 22.80
C VAL A 842 44.68 50.89 21.49
N GLY A 843 45.02 51.47 20.34
CA GLY A 843 44.58 51.02 19.02
C GLY A 843 45.24 49.73 18.51
N TYR A 844 46.44 49.38 18.99
CA TYR A 844 47.17 48.19 18.51
C TYR A 844 47.53 47.20 19.63
N ILE A 845 48.13 47.67 20.72
CA ILE A 845 48.68 46.80 21.76
C ILE A 845 47.55 46.15 22.56
N CYS A 846 46.51 46.90 22.92
CA CYS A 846 45.36 46.34 23.66
C CYS A 846 44.65 45.21 22.88
N PRO A 847 44.28 45.37 21.60
CA PRO A 847 43.72 44.27 20.79
C PRO A 847 44.61 43.02 20.74
N ILE A 848 45.92 43.19 20.52
CA ILE A 848 46.87 42.07 20.44
C ILE A 848 46.92 41.30 21.77
N LEU A 849 46.94 42.01 22.90
CA LEU A 849 46.94 41.39 24.22
C LEU A 849 45.65 40.62 24.50
N ILE A 850 44.49 41.15 24.12
CA ILE A 850 43.19 40.50 24.32
C ILE A 850 43.11 39.20 23.50
N VAL A 851 43.42 39.26 22.21
CA VAL A 851 43.40 38.07 21.33
C VAL A 851 44.42 37.03 21.78
N GLY A 852 45.65 37.46 22.11
CA GLY A 852 46.72 36.56 22.55
C GLY A 852 46.39 35.87 23.88
N SER A 853 45.88 36.61 24.87
CA SER A 853 45.49 36.05 26.16
C SER A 853 44.28 35.12 26.04
N SER A 854 43.29 35.45 25.20
CA SER A 854 42.15 34.59 24.91
C SER A 854 42.57 33.28 24.25
N TYR A 855 43.43 33.32 23.23
CA TYR A 855 43.93 32.12 22.56
C TYR A 855 44.70 31.20 23.52
N VAL A 856 45.58 31.78 24.36
CA VAL A 856 46.34 31.02 25.38
C VAL A 856 45.40 30.43 26.44
N TYR A 857 44.39 31.19 26.87
CA TYR A 857 43.41 30.73 27.84
C TYR A 857 42.62 29.52 27.34
N CYS A 858 42.09 29.57 26.11
CA CYS A 858 41.36 28.45 25.51
C CYS A 858 42.24 27.21 25.34
N LYS A 859 43.49 27.39 24.90
CA LYS A 859 44.47 26.31 24.79
C LYS A 859 44.81 25.65 26.14
N TYR A 860 44.82 26.42 27.23
CA TYR A 860 45.12 25.90 28.57
C TYR A 860 43.90 25.20 29.21
N THR A 861 42.69 25.68 28.93
CA THR A 861 41.44 25.11 29.48
C THR A 861 40.88 23.95 28.67
N GLY A 862 41.47 23.63 27.51
CA GLY A 862 40.99 22.55 26.64
C GLY A 862 39.67 22.88 25.94
N THR A 863 39.37 24.18 25.80
CA THR A 863 38.17 24.67 25.11
C THR A 863 38.53 25.09 23.69
N ASP A 864 37.63 24.82 22.74
CA ASP A 864 37.87 25.14 21.34
C ASP A 864 37.77 26.66 21.10
N TYR A 865 38.84 27.23 20.54
CA TYR A 865 38.88 28.65 20.18
C TYR A 865 38.14 28.94 18.87
N VAL A 866 37.97 27.94 17.99
CA VAL A 866 37.42 28.08 16.63
C VAL A 866 36.30 27.08 16.40
N LYS A 867 35.19 27.55 15.86
CA LYS A 867 34.13 26.72 15.28
C LYS A 867 34.45 26.45 13.81
N LEU A 868 34.73 25.19 13.47
CA LEU A 868 35.14 24.79 12.12
C LEU A 868 34.07 25.02 11.05
N ASP A 869 32.79 24.94 11.42
CA ASP A 869 31.67 25.09 10.48
C ASP A 869 31.50 26.53 9.96
N THR A 870 31.94 27.54 10.73
CA THR A 870 31.76 28.97 10.40
C THR A 870 33.06 29.75 10.36
N CYS A 871 34.20 29.11 10.66
CA CYS A 871 35.51 29.75 10.83
C CYS A 871 35.42 31.04 11.67
N TRP A 872 34.81 30.90 12.85
CA TRP A 872 34.58 31.97 13.81
C TRP A 872 34.75 31.51 15.26
N LEU A 873 34.68 32.44 16.21
CA LEU A 873 34.75 32.16 17.65
C LEU A 873 33.55 31.31 18.09
N VAL A 874 33.78 30.42 19.06
CA VAL A 874 32.78 29.48 19.58
C VAL A 874 31.83 30.17 20.56
N TYR A 875 30.53 29.88 20.42
CA TYR A 875 29.46 30.27 21.34
C TYR A 875 28.83 28.98 21.90
N ASP A 876 28.97 28.74 23.21
CA ASP A 876 28.47 27.54 23.88
C ASP A 876 27.40 27.82 24.96
N GLY A 877 27.17 29.10 25.32
CA GLY A 877 26.14 29.50 26.28
C GLY A 877 26.29 30.94 26.75
N ILE A 878 25.51 31.33 27.76
CA ILE A 878 25.63 32.66 28.40
C ILE A 878 26.93 32.70 29.22
N LEU A 879 27.87 33.56 28.80
CA LEU A 879 29.24 33.68 29.34
C LEU A 879 30.14 32.44 29.16
N GLU A 880 29.74 31.49 28.32
CA GLU A 880 30.53 30.30 27.98
C GLU A 880 30.87 30.28 26.47
N GLY A 881 32.16 30.17 26.14
CA GLY A 881 32.67 30.18 24.78
C GLY A 881 33.69 31.29 24.50
N SER A 882 34.48 31.13 23.44
CA SER A 882 35.56 32.07 23.06
C SER A 882 35.05 33.39 22.48
N ILE A 883 33.79 33.46 22.03
CA ILE A 883 33.16 34.67 21.49
C ILE A 883 33.08 35.83 22.50
N TYR A 884 33.03 35.56 23.81
CA TYR A 884 32.96 36.61 24.83
C TYR A 884 34.24 37.45 24.94
N ALA A 885 35.38 36.91 24.49
CA ALA A 885 36.63 37.66 24.37
C ALA A 885 36.53 38.79 23.32
N PHE A 886 35.57 38.70 22.40
CA PHE A 886 35.25 39.74 21.44
C PHE A 886 34.09 40.63 21.93
N VAL A 887 32.99 40.02 22.37
CA VAL A 887 31.75 40.73 22.72
C VAL A 887 31.90 41.68 23.90
N ILE A 888 32.63 41.30 24.96
CA ILE A 888 32.78 42.13 26.17
C ILE A 888 33.60 43.42 25.87
N PRO A 889 34.78 43.34 25.23
CA PRO A 889 35.50 44.54 24.82
C PRO A 889 34.71 45.44 23.87
N VAL A 890 34.05 44.86 22.86
CA VAL A 890 33.25 45.62 21.89
C VAL A 890 32.08 46.31 22.56
N GLY A 891 31.33 45.62 23.43
CA GLY A 891 30.24 46.20 24.22
C GLY A 891 30.72 47.39 25.07
N THR A 892 31.89 47.26 25.70
CA THR A 892 32.50 48.35 26.49
C THR A 892 32.84 49.57 25.61
N VAL A 893 33.36 49.36 24.40
CA VAL A 893 33.64 50.42 23.43
C VAL A 893 32.36 51.11 22.98
N ILE A 894 31.33 50.34 22.60
CA ILE A 894 30.05 50.87 22.13
C ILE A 894 29.39 51.72 23.24
N LEU A 895 29.35 51.23 24.48
CA LEU A 895 28.80 51.98 25.61
C LEU A 895 29.55 53.30 25.84
N THR A 896 30.87 53.29 25.75
CA THR A 896 31.69 54.50 25.89
C THR A 896 31.47 55.48 24.74
N ASN A 897 31.26 54.98 23.52
CA ASN A 897 30.95 55.80 22.35
C ASN A 897 29.54 56.41 22.42
N ILE A 898 28.54 55.68 22.91
CA ILE A 898 27.19 56.22 23.17
C ILE A 898 27.27 57.33 24.22
N PHE A 899 27.98 57.09 25.32
CA PHE A 899 28.19 58.11 26.34
C PHE A 899 28.85 59.38 25.75
N SER A 900 29.88 59.18 24.93
CA SER A 900 30.58 60.27 24.23
C SER A 900 29.65 61.03 23.28
N MET A 901 28.81 60.32 22.52
CA MET A 901 27.81 60.91 21.63
C MET A 901 26.78 61.76 22.39
N VAL A 902 26.29 61.28 23.53
CA VAL A 902 25.38 62.06 24.40
C VAL A 902 26.05 63.35 24.87
N VAL A 903 27.32 63.27 25.29
CA VAL A 903 28.09 64.45 25.72
C VAL A 903 28.28 65.45 24.57
N VAL A 904 28.56 64.97 23.35
CA VAL A 904 28.66 65.81 22.14
C VAL A 904 27.32 66.51 21.86
N ILE A 905 26.21 65.77 21.88
CA ILE A 905 24.86 66.31 21.64
C ILE A 905 24.52 67.38 22.69
N VAL A 906 24.73 67.09 23.98
CA VAL A 906 24.45 68.05 25.06
C VAL A 906 25.31 69.31 24.94
N THR A 907 26.58 69.15 24.57
CA THR A 907 27.49 70.29 24.40
C THR A 907 27.11 71.15 23.19
N LEU A 908 26.71 70.53 22.07
CA LEU A 908 26.22 71.24 20.88
C LEU A 908 24.89 71.95 21.15
N VAL A 909 23.93 71.28 21.81
CA VAL A 909 22.66 71.89 22.24
C VAL A 909 22.91 73.09 23.15
N LYS A 910 23.83 72.98 24.11
CA LYS A 910 24.18 74.09 25.02
C LYS A 910 24.87 75.25 24.30
N SER A 911 25.71 74.96 23.31
CA SER A 911 26.36 75.99 22.48
C SER A 911 25.35 76.72 21.58
N SER A 912 24.40 76.00 20.98
CA SER A 912 23.35 76.58 20.14
C SER A 912 22.31 77.37 20.94
N ALA A 913 21.97 76.91 22.16
CA ALA A 913 21.04 77.62 23.05
C ALA A 913 21.60 78.97 23.60
N SER A 914 22.92 79.18 23.52
CA SER A 914 23.57 80.43 23.92
C SER A 914 23.44 81.55 22.89
N GLU A 915 23.11 81.25 21.63
CA GLU A 915 22.86 82.20 20.55
C GLU A 915 21.33 82.40 20.40
N GLY A 916 20.78 83.34 21.17
CA GLY A 916 19.32 83.45 21.34
C GLY A 916 18.54 83.89 20.09
N SER A 917 17.53 83.10 19.70
CA SER A 917 16.31 83.54 18.99
C SER A 917 15.26 82.41 18.98
N LYS A 918 14.06 82.65 19.51
CA LYS A 918 12.95 81.67 19.67
C LYS A 918 12.24 81.25 18.36
N THR A 919 12.75 81.64 17.19
CA THR A 919 12.21 81.22 15.88
C THR A 919 13.02 80.09 15.24
N ASP A 920 14.06 79.57 15.92
CA ASP A 920 15.08 78.70 15.33
C ASP A 920 15.08 77.25 15.86
N ASP A 921 14.08 76.83 16.65
CA ASP A 921 14.07 75.48 17.26
C ASP A 921 14.02 74.36 16.21
N LYS A 922 13.31 74.56 15.09
CA LYS A 922 13.19 73.55 14.02
C LYS A 922 14.48 73.43 13.19
N GLU A 923 15.14 74.54 12.87
CA GLU A 923 16.41 74.53 12.14
C GLU A 923 17.58 74.12 13.06
N THR A 924 17.51 74.45 14.35
CA THR A 924 18.43 73.93 15.39
C THR A 924 18.28 72.43 15.55
N ILE A 925 17.06 71.90 15.69
CA ILE A 925 16.81 70.44 15.73
C ILE A 925 17.26 69.76 14.43
N LYS A 926 17.02 70.37 13.26
CA LYS A 926 17.45 69.82 11.96
C LYS A 926 18.97 69.84 11.79
N SER A 927 19.65 70.88 12.27
CA SER A 927 21.12 70.98 12.29
C SER A 927 21.73 69.94 13.23
N ILE A 928 21.17 69.79 14.44
CA ILE A 928 21.56 68.76 15.41
C ILE A 928 21.30 67.37 14.85
N LEU A 929 20.13 67.13 14.25
CA LEU A 929 19.78 65.84 13.64
C LEU A 929 20.73 65.51 12.49
N LYS A 930 21.08 66.49 11.65
CA LYS A 930 22.07 66.30 10.58
C LYS A 930 23.43 65.89 11.15
N VAL A 931 23.89 66.58 12.20
CA VAL A 931 25.16 66.26 12.87
C VAL A 931 25.12 64.87 13.53
N VAL A 932 23.99 64.49 14.15
CA VAL A 932 23.75 63.16 14.70
C VAL A 932 23.80 62.09 13.62
N VAL A 933 23.13 62.29 12.49
CA VAL A 933 23.13 61.35 11.36
C VAL A 933 24.54 61.16 10.79
N PHE A 934 25.35 62.22 10.69
CA PHE A 934 26.75 62.11 10.23
C PHE A 934 27.71 61.48 11.26
N LEU A 935 27.44 61.64 12.56
CA LEU A 935 28.32 61.13 13.62
C LEU A 935 27.98 59.69 14.05
N THR A 936 26.74 59.24 13.88
CA THR A 936 26.27 57.89 14.27
C THR A 936 27.10 56.76 13.63
N PRO A 937 27.38 56.79 12.31
CA PRO A 937 28.22 55.77 11.67
C PRO A 937 29.69 55.86 12.12
N VAL A 938 30.21 57.08 12.31
CA VAL A 938 31.60 57.35 12.70
C VAL A 938 31.92 56.82 14.11
N PHE A 939 30.94 56.83 15.03
CA PHE A 939 31.09 56.28 16.38
C PHE A 939 30.73 54.79 16.47
N GLY A 940 30.32 54.15 15.37
CA GLY A 940 29.98 52.73 15.33
C GLY A 940 28.71 52.38 16.12
N VAL A 941 27.79 53.33 16.31
CA VAL A 941 26.54 53.12 17.07
C VAL A 941 25.58 52.17 16.32
N THR A 942 25.76 52.01 15.00
CA THR A 942 25.07 51.01 14.17
C THR A 942 25.31 49.57 14.65
N TRP A 943 26.45 49.30 15.30
CA TRP A 943 26.79 48.00 15.87
C TRP A 943 25.98 47.63 17.12
N VAL A 944 25.21 48.57 17.69
CA VAL A 944 24.24 48.25 18.74
C VAL A 944 23.22 47.23 18.23
N ILE A 945 22.77 47.31 16.97
CA ILE A 945 21.83 46.36 16.38
C ILE A 945 22.47 44.97 16.25
N GLY A 946 23.75 44.92 15.86
CA GLY A 946 24.53 43.67 15.84
C GLY A 946 24.74 43.08 17.23
N PHE A 947 24.95 43.91 18.26
CA PHE A 947 25.01 43.48 19.65
C PHE A 947 23.66 42.99 20.18
N SER A 948 22.56 43.65 19.78
CA SER A 948 21.20 43.25 20.13
C SER A 948 20.80 41.89 19.54
N MET A 949 21.33 41.49 18.39
CA MET A 949 21.10 40.13 17.86
C MET A 949 21.59 39.03 18.78
N PHE A 950 22.67 39.25 19.55
CA PHE A 950 23.16 38.27 20.51
C PHE A 950 22.29 38.15 21.77
N ILE A 951 21.32 39.06 21.95
CA ILE A 951 20.39 39.10 23.10
C ILE A 951 18.99 38.63 22.69
N LEU A 952 18.65 38.74 21.40
CA LEU A 952 17.34 38.35 20.85
C LEU A 952 17.34 36.85 20.53
N ASP A 953 16.23 36.17 20.84
CA ASP A 953 16.04 34.76 20.47
C ASP A 953 15.84 34.63 18.95
N ASP A 954 16.42 33.57 18.36
CA ASP A 954 16.37 33.28 16.91
C ASP A 954 14.93 33.12 16.36
N ASP A 955 13.95 32.85 17.24
CA ASP A 955 12.53 32.67 16.91
C ASP A 955 11.72 34.00 16.88
N ASP A 956 12.30 35.13 17.27
CA ASP A 956 11.60 36.42 17.25
C ASP A 956 11.63 37.03 15.83
N PRO A 957 10.50 37.44 15.21
CA PRO A 957 10.51 38.16 13.93
C PRO A 957 11.36 39.44 13.96
N LEU A 958 11.62 40.00 15.15
CA LEU A 958 12.56 41.11 15.32
C LEU A 958 14.01 40.72 15.02
N PHE A 959 14.40 39.45 15.16
CA PHE A 959 15.74 38.96 14.83
C PHE A 959 16.00 39.07 13.32
N GLU A 960 15.06 38.63 12.48
CA GLU A 960 15.18 38.72 11.02
C GLU A 960 15.25 40.19 10.56
N VAL A 961 14.40 41.06 11.11
CA VAL A 961 14.42 42.50 10.83
C VAL A 961 15.73 43.15 11.30
N ALA A 962 16.23 42.78 12.47
CA ALA A 962 17.51 43.26 12.99
C ALA A 962 18.66 42.81 12.07
N ASN A 963 18.63 41.57 11.57
CA ASN A 963 19.64 41.00 10.69
C ASN A 963 19.74 41.72 9.33
N TYR A 964 18.59 41.96 8.69
CA TYR A 964 18.53 42.79 7.50
C TYR A 964 18.99 44.23 7.77
N SER A 965 18.54 44.82 8.88
CA SER A 965 18.90 46.20 9.25
C SER A 965 20.39 46.37 9.51
N PHE A 966 21.01 45.43 10.23
CA PHE A 966 22.45 45.44 10.50
C PHE A 966 23.26 45.29 9.22
N THR A 967 22.89 44.36 8.34
CA THR A 967 23.59 44.14 7.06
C THR A 967 23.55 45.40 6.19
N ILE A 968 22.38 46.05 6.10
CA ILE A 968 22.22 47.32 5.37
C ILE A 968 23.04 48.44 6.01
N LEU A 969 22.90 48.66 7.32
CA LEU A 969 23.58 49.75 8.03
C LEU A 969 25.11 49.59 8.03
N ASN A 970 25.62 48.36 8.10
CA ASN A 970 27.05 48.07 8.01
C ASN A 970 27.57 48.35 6.59
N SER A 971 26.79 48.03 5.55
CA SER A 971 27.12 48.36 4.15
C SER A 971 27.19 49.88 3.90
N PHE A 972 26.40 50.68 4.63
CA PHE A 972 26.39 52.14 4.58
C PHE A 972 27.32 52.83 5.58
N GLN A 973 28.02 52.10 6.46
CA GLN A 973 28.79 52.70 7.56
C GLN A 973 29.97 53.57 7.09
N VAL A 974 30.48 53.32 5.88
CA VAL A 974 31.64 54.03 5.30
C VAL A 974 31.30 54.75 3.98
N LEU A 975 30.03 54.72 3.57
CA LEU A 975 29.52 55.51 2.45
C LEU A 975 29.19 56.94 2.93
#